data_AF-A0A1X6WPJ2-F1
#
_entry.id   AF-A0A1X6WPJ2-F1
#
_cell.length_a   1.000
_cell.length_b   1.000
_cell.length_c   1.000
_cell.angle_alpha   90.00
_cell.angle_beta   90.00
_cell.angle_gamma   90.00
#
_symmetry.space_group_name_H-M   'P 1'
#
loop_
_entity.id
_entity.type
_entity.pdbx_description
1 polymer ?
#
loop_
_entity_poly.entity_id
_entity_poly.type
_entity_poly.pdbx_seq_one_letter_code
_entity_poly.pdbx_strand_id
1 'polypeptide(L)'
;MKKKKIVIGLVALILLGGCQSNKNSDFKAGTYTGTGSGKNGDVKVEVKLSDKKIESVKVKEHSETADIVAPAVEKIPKEIVNKQSVDVDVVSGATLISDAIIDGATEALKSADVNVEELAKNAEKNVKKVADQEIEADIVVVGAGAAGSAAAMSALQNGSSVALLEKTAKPMGAGTLAGGMFAADSKQQKESNQTVDKKWLYDQYMEASQGSMNSILVRKIIDESGSTVDWLNENGVKLKLADAGTGGGYEHIGHPATLHGYQEGGSKAITNLVSNFEKAGGKVYFNSPVNQLILDKSGKVTGVKSKQEDGSTLRVNAKSVIIATGGFGGNEDMLNEYIGTPNTKGEIEQNKGEGIQMAWAAGAGKSGTDVTQYFWEKFDPNAVAEIPKEVGEEWNALTTFSKYPNLRVNIDGKRFSDETKATLYSVHGAEIAAQPQQSEYVVVDSAMLNKIKKSGTQAIESQFGKWKGDRQYFMEFNEPNDTDEFLKEEETPYDFAKLLDSMVSTPMVFKGETVDELAKSMKVDSKVLNQSVNQYNEAIKSGKDTQYFADTKRLIKVEEGPYYAIKFVARNLGTLGGVRIDENIQALTDSGEKIPNLYIAGADAGGMYGKVYVNFEGATLGFAYTSGRLAGINASNEIK
;
A
#
# COMPACT_ATOMS: atom_id res chain seq x y z
N MET A 1 37.10 -33.86 -40.96
CA MET A 1 36.28 -34.88 -41.63
C MET A 1 35.05 -34.23 -42.27
N LYS A 2 34.95 -34.37 -43.59
CA LYS A 2 33.82 -34.19 -44.53
C LYS A 2 32.81 -33.04 -44.35
N LYS A 3 33.15 -31.90 -44.96
CA LYS A 3 32.25 -31.10 -45.82
C LYS A 3 31.73 -31.94 -47.00
N LYS A 4 30.48 -31.74 -47.44
CA LYS A 4 30.01 -31.78 -48.85
C LYS A 4 28.59 -31.15 -48.91
N LYS A 5 28.31 -29.95 -49.45
CA LYS A 5 28.42 -29.34 -50.81
C LYS A 5 27.27 -29.71 -51.77
N ILE A 6 26.76 -28.66 -52.44
CA ILE A 6 26.16 -28.59 -53.81
C ILE A 6 24.61 -28.77 -53.77
N VAL A 7 23.74 -27.97 -54.41
CA VAL A 7 23.76 -27.28 -55.73
C VAL A 7 22.88 -26.01 -55.69
N ILE A 8 23.34 -24.91 -56.29
CA ILE A 8 22.51 -23.81 -56.82
C ILE A 8 22.20 -24.16 -58.27
N GLY A 9 20.93 -24.19 -58.68
CA GLY A 9 20.50 -24.36 -60.06
C GLY A 9 19.25 -23.54 -60.34
N LEU A 10 19.41 -22.51 -61.19
CA LEU A 10 18.36 -21.69 -61.78
C LEU A 10 17.32 -22.55 -62.53
N VAL A 11 16.03 -22.24 -62.36
CA VAL A 11 15.02 -22.42 -63.41
C VAL A 11 14.15 -21.16 -63.48
N ALA A 12 13.94 -20.70 -64.71
CA ALA A 12 13.35 -19.45 -65.10
C ALA A 12 11.84 -19.34 -64.89
N LEU A 13 11.38 -18.09 -64.73
CA LEU A 13 10.01 -17.59 -64.84
C LEU A 13 9.28 -18.13 -66.09
N ILE A 14 8.04 -18.64 -65.93
CA ILE A 14 6.86 -18.25 -66.74
C ILE A 14 5.62 -18.29 -65.83
N LEU A 15 4.86 -17.19 -65.87
CA LEU A 15 3.62 -16.91 -65.17
C LEU A 15 2.46 -17.84 -65.58
N LEU A 16 1.74 -18.36 -64.59
CA LEU A 16 0.31 -18.64 -64.70
C LEU A 16 -0.38 -18.04 -63.48
N GLY A 17 -1.17 -17.00 -63.73
CA GLY A 17 -1.92 -16.27 -62.72
C GLY A 17 -2.93 -17.18 -62.03
N GLY A 18 -2.77 -17.32 -60.71
CA GLY A 18 -3.84 -17.69 -59.81
C GLY A 18 -4.03 -16.53 -58.85
N CYS A 19 -5.19 -15.86 -58.93
CA CYS A 19 -5.63 -14.92 -57.90
C CYS A 19 -5.64 -15.65 -56.54
N GLN A 20 -4.64 -15.42 -55.70
CA GLN A 20 -4.77 -15.64 -54.27
C GLN A 20 -5.61 -14.50 -53.71
N SER A 21 -6.87 -14.78 -53.41
CA SER A 21 -7.69 -13.93 -52.56
C SER A 21 -7.03 -13.84 -51.18
N ASN A 22 -6.72 -12.62 -50.75
CA ASN A 22 -6.46 -12.30 -49.36
C ASN A 22 -7.67 -12.76 -48.52
N LYS A 23 -7.52 -13.84 -47.74
CA LYS A 23 -8.42 -14.08 -46.61
C LYS A 23 -8.04 -13.09 -45.52
N ASN A 24 -8.67 -11.91 -45.55
CA ASN A 24 -8.80 -11.08 -44.36
C ASN A 24 -9.61 -11.88 -43.31
N SER A 25 -9.31 -11.66 -42.04
CA SER A 25 -9.95 -12.27 -40.87
C SER A 25 -11.49 -12.14 -40.90
N ASP A 26 -12.16 -13.16 -41.43
CA ASP A 26 -13.62 -13.25 -41.41
C ASP A 26 -14.04 -13.75 -40.01
N PHE A 27 -14.41 -12.83 -39.13
CA PHE A 27 -14.99 -13.17 -37.84
C PHE A 27 -16.42 -13.70 -38.01
N LYS A 28 -16.85 -14.60 -37.12
CA LYS A 28 -18.27 -14.95 -37.04
C LYS A 28 -19.03 -13.84 -36.32
N ALA A 29 -19.70 -12.99 -37.09
CA ALA A 29 -20.50 -11.90 -36.55
C ALA A 29 -21.47 -12.40 -35.46
N GLY A 30 -21.50 -11.70 -34.33
CA GLY A 30 -22.27 -12.12 -33.17
C GLY A 30 -21.83 -11.40 -31.90
N THR A 31 -22.55 -11.68 -30.82
CA THR A 31 -22.21 -11.22 -29.47
C THR A 31 -21.83 -12.44 -28.64
N TYR A 32 -20.67 -12.36 -28.01
CA TYR A 32 -20.07 -13.43 -27.24
C TYR A 32 -19.79 -12.90 -25.83
N THR A 33 -19.82 -13.80 -24.85
CA THR A 33 -19.56 -13.45 -23.45
C THR A 33 -18.49 -14.36 -22.89
N GLY A 34 -17.60 -13.80 -22.10
CA GLY A 34 -16.61 -14.52 -21.33
C GLY A 34 -16.50 -13.93 -19.92
N THR A 35 -15.76 -14.62 -19.07
CA THR A 35 -15.63 -14.34 -17.66
C THR A 35 -14.16 -14.36 -17.28
N GLY A 36 -13.69 -13.29 -16.64
CA GLY A 36 -12.40 -13.28 -15.95
C GLY A 36 -12.57 -13.19 -14.45
N SER A 37 -11.55 -13.63 -13.70
CA SER A 37 -11.59 -13.62 -12.23
C SER A 37 -11.01 -12.31 -11.69
N GLY A 38 -11.88 -11.47 -11.10
CA GLY A 38 -11.50 -10.25 -10.40
C GLY A 38 -11.11 -10.48 -8.94
N LYS A 39 -10.82 -9.40 -8.22
CA LYS A 39 -10.43 -9.43 -6.81
C LYS A 39 -11.60 -9.78 -5.88
N ASN A 40 -12.79 -9.23 -6.17
CA ASN A 40 -14.00 -9.40 -5.36
C ASN A 40 -15.02 -10.34 -6.02
N GLY A 41 -14.64 -11.04 -7.08
CA GLY A 41 -15.48 -11.99 -7.81
C GLY A 41 -15.32 -11.92 -9.32
N ASP A 42 -16.17 -12.65 -10.02
CA ASP A 42 -16.13 -12.77 -11.47
C ASP A 42 -16.52 -11.47 -12.19
N VAL A 43 -15.88 -11.23 -13.33
CA VAL A 43 -16.09 -10.08 -14.21
C VAL A 43 -16.57 -10.59 -15.55
N LYS A 44 -17.84 -10.33 -15.89
CA LYS A 44 -18.42 -10.75 -17.17
C LYS A 44 -18.19 -9.71 -18.25
N VAL A 45 -17.64 -10.13 -19.37
CA VAL A 45 -17.30 -9.28 -20.51
C VAL A 45 -18.06 -9.74 -21.75
N GLU A 46 -18.73 -8.80 -22.40
CA GLU A 46 -19.43 -8.98 -23.67
C GLU A 46 -18.59 -8.41 -24.82
N VAL A 47 -18.31 -9.22 -25.83
CA VAL A 47 -17.60 -8.83 -27.05
C VAL A 47 -18.54 -8.98 -28.24
N LYS A 48 -18.74 -7.88 -28.98
CA LYS A 48 -19.51 -7.87 -30.23
C LYS A 48 -18.57 -7.85 -31.42
N LEU A 49 -18.74 -8.81 -32.31
CA LEU A 49 -17.97 -8.96 -33.54
C LEU A 49 -18.85 -8.66 -34.76
N SER A 50 -18.30 -7.92 -35.73
CA SER A 50 -18.79 -7.94 -37.11
C SER A 50 -18.14 -9.12 -37.85
N ASP A 51 -18.35 -9.23 -39.15
CA ASP A 51 -17.61 -10.11 -40.05
C ASP A 51 -16.10 -9.77 -40.16
N LYS A 52 -15.64 -8.61 -39.69
CA LYS A 52 -14.30 -8.07 -39.99
C LYS A 52 -13.55 -7.50 -38.80
N LYS A 53 -14.24 -7.17 -37.72
CA LYS A 53 -13.66 -6.44 -36.58
C LYS A 53 -14.39 -6.68 -35.27
N ILE A 54 -13.70 -6.39 -34.18
CA ILE A 54 -14.28 -6.18 -32.86
C ILE A 54 -15.03 -4.84 -32.89
N GLU A 55 -16.34 -4.85 -32.76
CA GLU A 55 -17.18 -3.64 -32.78
C GLU A 55 -17.27 -2.99 -31.40
N SER A 56 -17.40 -3.80 -30.35
CA SER A 56 -17.49 -3.31 -28.98
C SER A 56 -17.08 -4.36 -27.98
N VAL A 57 -16.47 -3.93 -26.89
CA VAL A 57 -16.27 -4.71 -25.68
C VAL A 57 -16.99 -3.98 -24.53
N LYS A 58 -17.67 -4.70 -23.65
CA LYS A 58 -18.40 -4.14 -22.52
C LYS A 58 -18.26 -5.02 -21.29
N VAL A 59 -17.95 -4.44 -20.14
CA VAL A 59 -18.10 -5.12 -18.85
C VAL A 59 -19.58 -5.09 -18.48
N LYS A 60 -20.17 -6.25 -18.22
CA LYS A 60 -21.62 -6.42 -17.95
C LYS A 60 -21.92 -6.49 -16.47
N GLU A 61 -21.10 -7.24 -15.74
CA GLU A 61 -21.27 -7.52 -14.31
C GLU A 61 -19.89 -7.59 -13.67
N HIS A 62 -19.74 -7.01 -12.48
CA HIS A 62 -18.57 -7.17 -11.60
C HIS A 62 -18.96 -6.82 -10.16
N SER A 63 -18.25 -7.41 -9.19
CA SER A 63 -18.44 -7.14 -7.74
C SER A 63 -17.34 -6.25 -7.14
N GLU A 64 -16.50 -5.67 -8.00
CA GLU A 64 -15.38 -4.83 -7.58
C GLU A 64 -15.78 -3.48 -7.00
N THR A 65 -14.91 -2.89 -6.17
CA THR A 65 -15.08 -1.55 -5.60
C THR A 65 -15.11 -0.47 -6.69
N ALA A 66 -16.27 0.17 -6.88
CA ALA A 66 -16.58 1.04 -8.03
C ALA A 66 -15.50 2.10 -8.32
N ASP A 67 -15.02 2.80 -7.30
CA ASP A 67 -14.04 3.88 -7.46
C ASP A 67 -12.65 3.38 -7.87
N ILE A 68 -12.29 2.14 -7.51
CA ILE A 68 -10.99 1.53 -7.85
C ILE A 68 -10.98 1.08 -9.31
N VAL A 69 -12.12 0.58 -9.82
CA VAL A 69 -12.18 -0.12 -11.11
C VAL A 69 -12.67 0.70 -12.28
N ALA A 70 -13.32 1.84 -12.05
CA ALA A 70 -13.84 2.70 -13.11
C ALA A 70 -12.81 2.98 -14.24
N PRO A 71 -11.52 3.26 -13.95
CA PRO A 71 -10.53 3.47 -15.00
C PRO A 71 -10.30 2.26 -15.91
N ALA A 72 -10.24 1.04 -15.34
CA ALA A 72 -10.03 -0.19 -16.12
C ALA A 72 -11.28 -0.57 -16.91
N VAL A 73 -12.46 -0.46 -16.30
CA VAL A 73 -13.76 -0.73 -16.93
C VAL A 73 -14.01 0.21 -18.12
N GLU A 74 -13.49 1.44 -18.08
CA GLU A 74 -13.60 2.38 -19.18
C GLU A 74 -12.49 2.21 -20.25
N LYS A 75 -11.23 2.05 -19.83
CA LYS A 75 -10.06 2.10 -20.73
C LYS A 75 -9.82 0.79 -21.47
N ILE A 76 -9.83 -0.35 -20.77
CA ILE A 76 -9.48 -1.66 -21.37
C ILE A 76 -10.43 -2.02 -22.53
N PRO A 77 -11.77 -1.93 -22.40
CA PRO A 77 -12.66 -2.24 -23.52
C PRO A 77 -12.44 -1.34 -24.73
N LYS A 78 -12.13 -0.06 -24.53
CA LYS A 78 -11.81 0.88 -25.62
C LYS A 78 -10.51 0.51 -26.31
N GLU A 79 -9.47 0.17 -25.55
CA GLU A 79 -8.18 -0.27 -26.10
C GLU A 79 -8.30 -1.55 -26.91
N ILE A 80 -9.10 -2.53 -26.46
CA ILE A 80 -9.33 -3.77 -27.22
C ILE A 80 -9.99 -3.48 -28.56
N VAL A 81 -10.99 -2.59 -28.58
CA VAL A 81 -11.64 -2.14 -29.83
C VAL A 81 -10.69 -1.32 -30.69
N ASN A 82 -9.85 -0.47 -30.11
CA ASN A 82 -8.92 0.37 -30.88
C ASN A 82 -7.78 -0.45 -31.50
N LYS A 83 -7.13 -1.32 -30.71
CA LYS A 83 -6.05 -2.20 -31.16
C LYS A 83 -6.54 -3.40 -31.96
N GLN A 84 -7.83 -3.71 -31.91
CA GLN A 84 -8.41 -4.93 -32.49
C GLN A 84 -7.74 -6.20 -31.94
N SER A 85 -7.34 -6.17 -30.67
CA SER A 85 -6.58 -7.23 -29.98
C SER A 85 -6.84 -7.17 -28.48
N VAL A 86 -6.79 -8.33 -27.81
CA VAL A 86 -6.79 -8.44 -26.33
C VAL A 86 -5.40 -8.22 -25.73
N ASP A 87 -4.37 -8.11 -26.55
CA ASP A 87 -3.00 -7.74 -26.15
C ASP A 87 -2.93 -6.23 -25.88
N VAL A 88 -3.48 -5.84 -24.73
CA VAL A 88 -3.56 -4.46 -24.24
C VAL A 88 -2.93 -4.38 -22.86
N ASP A 89 -2.32 -3.24 -22.56
CA ASP A 89 -1.68 -3.02 -21.26
C ASP A 89 -2.73 -2.89 -20.15
N VAL A 90 -2.42 -3.43 -18.98
CA VAL A 90 -3.24 -3.26 -17.78
C VAL A 90 -3.24 -1.81 -17.31
N VAL A 91 -4.35 -1.35 -16.71
CA VAL A 91 -4.40 -0.01 -16.14
C VAL A 91 -3.66 0.01 -14.80
N SER A 92 -2.61 0.83 -14.73
CA SER A 92 -1.85 1.04 -13.49
C SER A 92 -2.76 1.47 -12.33
N GLY A 93 -2.70 0.73 -11.22
CA GLY A 93 -3.57 0.93 -10.05
C GLY A 93 -4.90 0.16 -10.10
N ALA A 94 -5.19 -0.53 -11.20
CA ALA A 94 -6.37 -1.37 -11.39
C ALA A 94 -6.01 -2.67 -12.13
N THR A 95 -4.86 -3.26 -11.78
CA THR A 95 -4.26 -4.42 -12.46
C THR A 95 -5.18 -5.64 -12.45
N LEU A 96 -5.65 -6.07 -11.27
CA LEU A 96 -6.48 -7.29 -11.13
C LEU A 96 -7.77 -7.24 -11.96
N ILE A 97 -8.46 -6.08 -11.97
CA ILE A 97 -9.65 -5.91 -12.80
C ILE A 97 -9.30 -5.76 -14.29
N SER A 98 -8.13 -5.19 -14.62
CA SER A 98 -7.67 -5.12 -16.00
C SER A 98 -7.43 -6.52 -16.56
N ASP A 99 -6.73 -7.36 -15.80
CA ASP A 99 -6.49 -8.76 -16.12
C ASP A 99 -7.82 -9.50 -16.28
N ALA A 100 -8.75 -9.34 -15.33
CA ALA A 100 -10.07 -9.98 -15.41
C ALA A 100 -10.87 -9.54 -16.67
N ILE A 101 -10.79 -8.27 -17.08
CA ILE A 101 -11.45 -7.81 -18.31
C ILE A 101 -10.77 -8.41 -19.56
N ILE A 102 -9.43 -8.44 -19.58
CA ILE A 102 -8.65 -9.00 -20.69
C ILE A 102 -8.93 -10.51 -20.83
N ASP A 103 -8.95 -11.24 -19.72
CA ASP A 103 -9.26 -12.67 -19.68
C ASP A 103 -10.68 -12.95 -20.14
N GLY A 104 -11.67 -12.19 -19.64
CA GLY A 104 -13.06 -12.33 -20.07
C GLY A 104 -13.25 -12.02 -21.56
N ALA A 105 -12.58 -10.99 -22.09
CA ALA A 105 -12.60 -10.69 -23.52
C ALA A 105 -11.90 -11.79 -24.35
N THR A 106 -10.80 -12.33 -23.84
CA THR A 106 -10.04 -13.42 -24.46
C THR A 106 -10.89 -14.68 -24.54
N GLU A 107 -11.60 -15.04 -23.47
CA GLU A 107 -12.52 -16.18 -23.46
C GLU A 107 -13.67 -15.95 -24.46
N ALA A 108 -14.28 -14.75 -24.48
CA ALA A 108 -15.35 -14.42 -25.41
C ALA A 108 -14.90 -14.56 -26.88
N LEU A 109 -13.70 -14.07 -27.23
CA LEU A 109 -13.13 -14.19 -28.57
C LEU A 109 -12.81 -15.66 -28.94
N LYS A 110 -12.23 -16.43 -28.01
CA LYS A 110 -11.98 -17.86 -28.22
C LYS A 110 -13.29 -18.63 -28.43
N SER A 111 -14.36 -18.27 -27.73
CA SER A 111 -15.70 -18.87 -27.93
C SER A 111 -16.30 -18.56 -29.31
N ALA A 112 -15.82 -17.49 -29.96
CA ALA A 112 -16.18 -17.10 -31.32
C ALA A 112 -15.27 -17.71 -32.40
N ASP A 113 -14.37 -18.63 -32.04
CA ASP A 113 -13.36 -19.25 -32.91
C ASP A 113 -12.36 -18.22 -33.50
N VAL A 114 -12.11 -17.12 -32.77
CA VAL A 114 -11.15 -16.08 -33.15
C VAL A 114 -9.76 -16.43 -32.63
N ASN A 115 -8.76 -16.39 -33.53
CA ASN A 115 -7.36 -16.58 -33.16
C ASN A 115 -6.77 -15.30 -32.55
N VAL A 116 -6.75 -15.23 -31.22
CA VAL A 116 -6.23 -14.07 -30.47
C VAL A 116 -4.74 -13.80 -30.68
N GLU A 117 -3.92 -14.82 -30.96
CA GLU A 117 -2.49 -14.64 -31.25
C GLU A 117 -2.25 -13.95 -32.60
N GLU A 118 -3.13 -14.20 -33.58
CA GLU A 118 -3.08 -13.54 -34.88
C GLU A 118 -3.52 -12.08 -34.79
N LEU A 119 -4.49 -11.78 -33.92
CA LEU A 119 -4.88 -10.40 -33.62
C LEU A 119 -3.74 -9.59 -33.00
N ALA A 120 -3.02 -10.16 -32.04
CA ALA A 120 -1.86 -9.52 -31.44
C ALA A 120 -0.79 -9.17 -32.49
N LYS A 121 -0.42 -10.13 -33.35
CA LYS A 121 0.56 -9.93 -34.44
C LYS A 121 0.10 -8.87 -35.46
N ASN A 122 -1.20 -8.75 -35.70
CA ASN A 122 -1.75 -7.75 -36.62
C ASN A 122 -1.88 -6.36 -35.99
N ALA A 123 -2.09 -6.28 -34.66
CA ALA A 123 -2.10 -5.04 -33.90
C ALA A 123 -0.72 -4.39 -33.89
N GLU A 124 0.36 -5.17 -33.67
CA GLU A 124 1.74 -4.67 -33.73
C GLU A 124 2.09 -4.00 -35.06
N LYS A 125 1.52 -4.49 -36.17
CA LYS A 125 1.77 -3.95 -37.53
C LYS A 125 1.01 -2.66 -37.84
N ASN A 126 -0.03 -2.32 -37.07
CA ASN A 126 -0.94 -1.21 -37.34
C ASN A 126 -0.85 -0.05 -36.32
N VAL A 127 0.17 -0.05 -35.45
CA VAL A 127 0.39 1.04 -34.49
C VAL A 127 0.72 2.33 -35.25
N LYS A 128 -0.22 3.29 -35.27
CA LYS A 128 0.10 4.67 -35.64
C LYS A 128 1.05 5.22 -34.59
N LYS A 129 2.28 5.56 -34.99
CA LYS A 129 3.26 6.19 -34.10
C LYS A 129 2.71 7.54 -33.60
N VAL A 130 2.38 7.59 -32.32
CA VAL A 130 1.99 8.84 -31.65
C VAL A 130 3.25 9.72 -31.52
N ALA A 131 3.11 11.02 -31.78
CA ALA A 131 4.23 11.94 -31.76
C ALA A 131 4.68 12.23 -30.32
N ASP A 132 6.00 12.38 -30.13
CA ASP A 132 6.56 12.84 -28.86
C ASP A 132 6.04 14.24 -28.51
N GLN A 133 5.87 14.49 -27.21
CA GLN A 133 5.46 15.78 -26.67
C GLN A 133 6.58 16.39 -25.84
N GLU A 134 6.73 17.71 -25.95
CA GLU A 134 7.67 18.48 -25.14
C GLU A 134 6.94 19.66 -24.50
N ILE A 135 7.10 19.82 -23.19
CA ILE A 135 6.50 20.90 -22.41
C ILE A 135 7.55 21.53 -21.48
N GLU A 136 7.29 22.76 -21.09
CA GLU A 136 8.09 23.54 -20.14
C GLU A 136 7.31 23.74 -18.84
N ALA A 137 8.01 23.65 -17.71
CA ALA A 137 7.53 24.07 -16.40
C ALA A 137 8.71 24.62 -15.58
N ASP A 138 8.46 25.44 -14.57
CA ASP A 138 9.52 25.82 -13.63
C ASP A 138 9.89 24.60 -12.77
N ILE A 139 8.88 23.87 -12.29
CA ILE A 139 9.03 22.68 -11.45
C ILE A 139 8.22 21.52 -12.03
N VAL A 140 8.82 20.34 -12.08
CA VAL A 140 8.11 19.09 -12.33
C VAL A 140 8.09 18.23 -11.07
N VAL A 141 6.91 17.75 -10.69
CA VAL A 141 6.69 16.87 -9.55
C VAL A 141 6.31 15.48 -10.06
N VAL A 142 6.95 14.45 -9.53
CA VAL A 142 6.75 13.06 -9.95
C VAL A 142 6.07 12.27 -8.84
N GLY A 143 4.85 11.82 -9.08
CA GLY A 143 3.96 11.12 -8.14
C GLY A 143 2.89 12.05 -7.56
N ALA A 144 1.62 11.66 -7.64
CA ALA A 144 0.46 12.43 -7.14
C ALA A 144 -0.10 11.86 -5.82
N GLY A 145 0.75 11.23 -5.00
CA GLY A 145 0.43 10.86 -3.63
C GLY A 145 0.39 12.08 -2.68
N ALA A 146 0.32 11.83 -1.37
CA ALA A 146 0.27 12.89 -0.35
C ALA A 146 1.44 13.90 -0.48
N ALA A 147 2.68 13.41 -0.59
CA ALA A 147 3.86 14.26 -0.71
C ALA A 147 3.86 15.08 -2.01
N GLY A 148 3.65 14.43 -3.16
CA GLY A 148 3.72 15.11 -4.45
C GLY A 148 2.58 16.08 -4.70
N SER A 149 1.35 15.77 -4.27
CA SER A 149 0.23 16.72 -4.34
C SER A 149 0.46 17.96 -3.47
N ALA A 150 1.03 17.82 -2.26
CA ALA A 150 1.42 18.96 -1.45
C ALA A 150 2.60 19.75 -2.03
N ALA A 151 3.59 19.07 -2.62
CA ALA A 151 4.69 19.73 -3.32
C ALA A 151 4.19 20.56 -4.51
N ALA A 152 3.30 19.99 -5.33
CA ALA A 152 2.75 20.67 -6.49
C ALA A 152 1.94 21.92 -6.09
N MET A 153 1.04 21.79 -5.11
CA MET A 153 0.24 22.91 -4.63
C MET A 153 1.10 24.01 -4.00
N SER A 154 2.05 23.65 -3.13
CA SER A 154 2.91 24.64 -2.46
C SER A 154 3.85 25.36 -3.44
N ALA A 155 4.41 24.66 -4.43
CA ALA A 155 5.22 25.28 -5.49
C ALA A 155 4.40 26.27 -6.33
N LEU A 156 3.16 25.90 -6.70
CA LEU A 156 2.25 26.76 -7.45
C LEU A 156 1.91 28.04 -6.66
N GLN A 157 1.60 27.90 -5.37
CA GLN A 157 1.32 29.03 -4.47
C GLN A 157 2.55 29.94 -4.25
N ASN A 158 3.76 29.41 -4.48
CA ASN A 158 5.01 30.18 -4.44
C ASN A 158 5.39 30.81 -5.79
N GLY A 159 4.50 30.74 -6.79
CA GLY A 159 4.60 31.46 -8.06
C GLY A 159 5.28 30.68 -9.19
N SER A 160 5.58 29.40 -9.00
CA SER A 160 6.17 28.55 -10.05
C SER A 160 5.10 27.97 -10.96
N SER A 161 5.40 27.83 -12.25
CA SER A 161 4.62 26.95 -13.13
C SER A 161 4.95 25.47 -12.83
N VAL A 162 3.93 24.64 -12.65
CA VAL A 162 4.12 23.27 -12.15
C VAL A 162 3.44 22.24 -13.06
N ALA A 163 4.19 21.19 -13.41
CA ALA A 163 3.67 19.96 -14.00
C ALA A 163 3.73 18.81 -12.98
N LEU A 164 2.59 18.20 -12.64
CA LEU A 164 2.49 17.03 -11.77
C LEU A 164 2.25 15.79 -12.63
N LEU A 165 3.16 14.81 -12.59
CA LEU A 165 3.06 13.56 -13.37
C LEU A 165 2.72 12.40 -12.43
N GLU A 166 1.73 11.60 -12.81
CA GLU A 166 1.29 10.40 -12.09
C GLU A 166 1.19 9.23 -13.07
N LYS A 167 1.73 8.08 -12.69
CA LYS A 167 1.71 6.88 -13.53
C LYS A 167 0.36 6.20 -13.56
N THR A 168 -0.44 6.33 -12.50
CA THR A 168 -1.80 5.79 -12.45
C THR A 168 -2.81 6.72 -13.14
N ALA A 169 -4.01 6.22 -13.41
CA ALA A 169 -5.07 6.99 -14.05
C ALA A 169 -5.74 8.05 -13.15
N LYS A 170 -5.44 8.01 -11.86
CA LYS A 170 -5.94 8.91 -10.80
C LYS A 170 -4.88 9.04 -9.70
N PRO A 171 -4.95 10.01 -8.79
CA PRO A 171 -4.00 10.11 -7.67
C PRO A 171 -3.98 8.82 -6.84
N MET A 172 -2.79 8.32 -6.49
CA MET A 172 -2.58 7.09 -5.74
C MET A 172 -1.33 7.19 -4.85
N GLY A 173 -1.15 6.23 -3.94
CA GLY A 173 0.00 6.11 -3.05
C GLY A 173 -0.43 5.74 -1.64
N ALA A 174 0.51 5.51 -0.73
CA ALA A 174 0.18 5.01 0.62
C ALA A 174 -0.71 5.99 1.41
N GLY A 175 -0.62 7.29 1.10
CA GLY A 175 -1.46 8.31 1.71
C GLY A 175 -2.96 8.19 1.39
N THR A 176 -3.36 7.42 0.37
CA THR A 176 -4.78 7.14 0.10
C THR A 176 -5.39 6.12 1.06
N LEU A 177 -4.54 5.34 1.75
CA LEU A 177 -4.92 4.32 2.72
C LEU A 177 -4.68 4.76 4.18
N ALA A 178 -3.92 5.82 4.41
CA ALA A 178 -3.60 6.29 5.76
C ALA A 178 -4.81 6.86 6.52
N GLY A 179 -4.78 6.79 7.85
CA GLY A 179 -5.82 7.36 8.71
C GLY A 179 -5.71 8.87 8.95
N GLY A 180 -4.49 9.41 8.92
CA GLY A 180 -4.22 10.81 9.22
C GLY A 180 -2.74 11.12 9.40
N MET A 181 -2.44 12.38 9.68
CA MET A 181 -1.07 12.84 9.91
C MET A 181 -0.86 13.33 11.32
N PHE A 182 0.33 13.13 11.87
CA PHE A 182 0.71 13.75 13.13
C PHE A 182 0.93 15.25 12.95
N ALA A 183 0.71 16.02 14.01
CA ALA A 183 1.24 17.37 14.12
C ALA A 183 1.46 17.82 15.57
N ALA A 184 2.26 18.88 15.71
CA ALA A 184 2.37 19.68 16.92
C ALA A 184 2.04 21.14 16.62
N ASP A 185 1.39 21.80 17.58
CA ASP A 185 1.00 23.21 17.56
C ASP A 185 0.09 23.61 16.37
N SER A 186 -0.76 22.71 15.88
CA SER A 186 -1.82 23.08 14.93
C SER A 186 -2.82 24.05 15.56
N LYS A 187 -3.61 24.74 14.72
CA LYS A 187 -4.71 25.59 15.21
C LYS A 187 -5.69 24.80 16.08
N GLN A 188 -6.02 23.58 15.67
CA GLN A 188 -6.97 22.70 16.39
C GLN A 188 -6.44 22.34 17.79
N GLN A 189 -5.16 21.97 17.91
CA GLN A 189 -4.53 21.67 19.20
C GLN A 189 -4.49 22.89 20.14
N LYS A 190 -4.27 24.09 19.59
CA LYS A 190 -4.29 25.33 20.37
C LYS A 190 -5.69 25.67 20.86
N GLU A 191 -6.69 25.54 19.99
CA GLU A 191 -8.10 25.84 20.31
C GLU A 191 -8.69 24.85 21.32
N SER A 192 -8.26 23.58 21.32
CA SER A 192 -8.69 22.56 22.29
C SER A 192 -7.83 22.47 23.56
N ASN A 193 -6.79 23.32 23.70
CA ASN A 193 -5.79 23.24 24.77
C ASN A 193 -5.05 21.87 24.84
N GLN A 194 -4.85 21.22 23.69
CA GLN A 194 -4.12 19.96 23.53
C GLN A 194 -2.80 20.16 22.76
N THR A 195 -2.09 21.26 23.02
CA THR A 195 -0.75 21.51 22.43
C THR A 195 0.23 20.42 22.86
N VAL A 196 1.09 20.02 21.93
CA VAL A 196 2.03 18.90 22.12
C VAL A 196 3.42 19.46 22.44
N ASP A 197 4.05 18.96 23.49
CA ASP A 197 5.48 19.21 23.68
C ASP A 197 6.25 18.54 22.53
N LYS A 198 6.81 19.35 21.64
CA LYS A 198 7.61 18.88 20.49
C LYS A 198 8.79 18.01 20.91
N LYS A 199 9.30 18.14 22.15
CA LYS A 199 10.33 17.24 22.67
C LYS A 199 9.80 15.81 22.74
N TRP A 200 8.54 15.60 23.12
CA TRP A 200 7.94 14.26 23.18
C TRP A 200 7.99 13.58 21.81
N LEU A 201 7.53 14.25 20.75
CA LEU A 201 7.62 13.72 19.38
C LEU A 201 9.06 13.41 18.96
N TYR A 202 9.99 14.32 19.27
CA TYR A 202 11.41 14.13 18.96
C TYR A 202 12.01 12.92 19.69
N ASP A 203 11.67 12.73 20.96
CA ASP A 203 12.10 11.58 21.76
C ASP A 203 11.55 10.27 21.18
N GLN A 204 10.29 10.25 20.69
CA GLN A 204 9.72 9.05 20.03
C GLN A 204 10.49 8.66 18.78
N TYR A 205 10.88 9.63 17.93
CA TYR A 205 11.74 9.35 16.78
C TYR A 205 13.15 8.92 17.19
N MET A 206 13.72 9.56 18.23
CA MET A 206 15.05 9.22 18.75
C MET A 206 15.10 7.78 19.26
N GLU A 207 14.10 7.36 20.02
CA GLU A 207 13.97 6.02 20.58
C GLU A 207 13.78 4.97 19.49
N ALA A 208 12.79 5.15 18.61
CA ALA A 208 12.52 4.20 17.52
C ALA A 208 13.68 4.07 16.53
N SER A 209 14.43 5.16 16.31
CA SER A 209 15.61 5.14 15.45
C SER A 209 16.88 4.67 16.16
N GLN A 210 16.86 4.46 17.47
CA GLN A 210 18.06 4.16 18.27
C GLN A 210 19.20 5.18 18.03
N GLY A 211 18.83 6.45 17.82
CA GLY A 211 19.76 7.52 17.50
C GLY A 211 20.22 7.63 16.04
N SER A 212 19.71 6.80 15.13
CA SER A 212 20.12 6.81 13.72
C SER A 212 19.35 7.80 12.84
N MET A 213 18.38 8.54 13.38
CA MET A 213 17.64 9.56 12.63
C MET A 213 18.52 10.76 12.27
N ASN A 214 18.18 11.45 11.19
CA ASN A 214 18.65 12.79 10.90
C ASN A 214 17.93 13.79 11.81
N SER A 215 18.55 14.13 12.93
CA SER A 215 17.95 14.98 13.97
C SER A 215 17.47 16.35 13.49
N ILE A 216 18.21 17.00 12.59
CA ILE A 216 17.81 18.34 12.09
C ILE A 216 16.62 18.26 11.14
N LEU A 217 16.56 17.21 10.31
CA LEU A 217 15.40 16.91 9.47
C LEU A 217 14.17 16.62 10.35
N VAL A 218 14.27 15.68 11.29
CA VAL A 218 13.17 15.31 12.18
C VAL A 218 12.65 16.53 12.95
N ARG A 219 13.57 17.35 13.49
CA ARG A 219 13.20 18.57 14.19
C ARG A 219 12.39 19.52 13.30
N LYS A 220 12.85 19.75 12.08
CA LYS A 220 12.18 20.63 11.13
C LYS A 220 10.79 20.11 10.74
N ILE A 221 10.65 18.81 10.49
CA ILE A 221 9.34 18.22 10.18
C ILE A 221 8.37 18.38 11.36
N ILE A 222 8.81 18.14 12.60
CA ILE A 222 7.98 18.37 13.79
C ILE A 222 7.58 19.85 13.90
N ASP A 223 8.53 20.76 13.71
CA ASP A 223 8.28 22.20 13.83
C ASP A 223 7.27 22.73 12.81
N GLU A 224 7.26 22.17 11.60
CA GLU A 224 6.38 22.58 10.48
C GLU A 224 5.05 21.80 10.41
N SER A 225 4.89 20.76 11.22
CA SER A 225 3.74 19.85 11.12
C SER A 225 2.40 20.53 11.39
N GLY A 226 2.29 21.36 12.44
CA GLY A 226 1.06 22.08 12.78
C GLY A 226 0.61 23.05 11.70
N SER A 227 1.54 23.86 11.18
CA SER A 227 1.25 24.79 10.09
C SER A 227 0.86 24.06 8.80
N THR A 228 1.36 22.83 8.61
CA THR A 228 1.03 21.98 7.47
C THR A 228 -0.39 21.44 7.56
N VAL A 229 -0.84 21.01 8.74
CA VAL A 229 -2.25 20.63 8.95
C VAL A 229 -3.20 21.79 8.64
N ASP A 230 -2.87 22.99 9.13
CA ASP A 230 -3.70 24.18 8.91
C ASP A 230 -3.79 24.51 7.41
N TRP A 231 -2.63 24.53 6.73
CA TRP A 231 -2.55 24.74 5.29
C TRP A 231 -3.27 23.67 4.46
N LEU A 232 -3.21 22.39 4.86
CA LEU A 232 -3.93 21.32 4.18
C LEU A 232 -5.45 21.49 4.28
N ASN A 233 -5.95 21.88 5.46
CA ASN A 233 -7.37 22.20 5.64
C ASN A 233 -7.81 23.36 4.75
N GLU A 234 -7.00 24.42 4.64
CA GLU A 234 -7.24 25.55 3.73
C GLU A 234 -7.28 25.13 2.26
N ASN A 235 -6.54 24.08 1.89
CA ASN A 235 -6.47 23.54 0.53
C ASN A 235 -7.43 22.36 0.28
N GLY A 236 -8.42 22.14 1.16
CA GLY A 236 -9.52 21.20 0.95
C GLY A 236 -9.27 19.77 1.44
N VAL A 237 -8.18 19.53 2.18
CA VAL A 237 -7.91 18.27 2.86
C VAL A 237 -8.47 18.34 4.29
N LYS A 238 -9.65 17.75 4.51
CA LYS A 238 -10.35 17.84 5.80
C LYS A 238 -9.73 16.93 6.85
N LEU A 239 -8.95 17.53 7.75
CA LEU A 239 -8.28 16.86 8.87
C LEU A 239 -8.88 17.35 10.18
N LYS A 240 -9.16 16.44 11.12
CA LYS A 240 -9.55 16.78 12.48
C LYS A 240 -8.66 16.11 13.53
N LEU A 241 -8.32 16.86 14.57
CA LEU A 241 -7.63 16.32 15.75
C LEU A 241 -8.44 15.17 16.35
N ALA A 242 -7.75 14.08 16.65
CA ALA A 242 -8.30 12.91 17.33
C ALA A 242 -7.39 12.55 18.51
N ASP A 243 -8.00 11.97 19.55
CA ASP A 243 -7.26 11.47 20.70
C ASP A 243 -6.32 10.32 20.33
N ALA A 244 -5.20 10.21 21.04
CA ALA A 244 -4.28 9.09 20.89
C ALA A 244 -4.94 7.75 21.26
N GLY A 245 -4.67 6.72 20.47
CA GLY A 245 -5.29 5.39 20.60
C GLY A 245 -6.65 5.23 19.91
N THR A 246 -7.23 6.28 19.32
CA THR A 246 -8.55 6.21 18.65
C THR A 246 -8.64 5.09 17.60
N GLY A 247 -7.53 4.81 16.89
CA GLY A 247 -7.43 3.71 15.90
C GLY A 247 -7.19 2.31 16.48
N GLY A 248 -7.52 2.08 17.76
CA GLY A 248 -7.35 0.79 18.43
C GLY A 248 -5.95 0.54 19.02
N GLY A 249 -5.07 1.54 19.02
CA GLY A 249 -3.76 1.47 19.71
C GLY A 249 -3.96 1.67 21.22
N TYR A 250 -4.34 0.62 21.94
CA TYR A 250 -4.69 0.70 23.36
C TYR A 250 -3.57 1.27 24.21
N GLU A 251 -2.33 0.92 23.93
CA GLU A 251 -1.14 1.40 24.66
C GLU A 251 -0.84 2.87 24.37
N HIS A 252 -1.44 3.48 23.35
CA HIS A 252 -1.32 4.91 23.08
C HIS A 252 -2.32 5.73 23.89
N ILE A 253 -3.29 5.10 24.56
CA ILE A 253 -4.26 5.81 25.40
C ILE A 253 -3.51 6.58 26.50
N GLY A 254 -3.64 7.90 26.46
CA GLY A 254 -2.97 8.81 27.40
C GLY A 254 -1.71 9.48 26.85
N HIS A 255 -1.26 9.10 25.65
CA HIS A 255 -0.30 9.92 24.89
C HIS A 255 -0.92 11.27 24.49
N PRO A 256 -0.09 12.28 24.16
CA PRO A 256 -0.57 13.53 23.59
C PRO A 256 -1.37 13.32 22.31
N ALA A 257 -2.43 14.09 22.10
CA ALA A 257 -3.22 14.07 20.87
C ALA A 257 -2.42 14.69 19.71
N THR A 258 -1.77 13.84 18.92
CA THR A 258 -0.98 14.27 17.75
C THR A 258 -1.68 14.03 16.42
N LEU A 259 -2.58 13.05 16.36
CA LEU A 259 -3.22 12.62 15.12
C LEU A 259 -4.25 13.64 14.64
N HIS A 260 -4.11 14.05 13.38
CA HIS A 260 -5.15 14.74 12.64
C HIS A 260 -5.67 13.79 11.58
N GLY A 261 -6.83 13.19 11.84
CA GLY A 261 -7.46 12.15 11.05
C GLY A 261 -8.24 12.69 9.86
N TYR A 262 -8.17 12.01 8.72
CA TYR A 262 -8.98 12.33 7.55
C TYR A 262 -10.46 12.17 7.86
N GLN A 263 -11.27 13.15 7.45
CA GLN A 263 -12.72 13.08 7.65
C GLN A 263 -13.47 12.46 6.49
N GLU A 264 -12.83 12.34 5.32
CA GLU A 264 -13.46 11.85 4.08
C GLU A 264 -12.65 10.74 3.40
N GLY A 265 -11.66 10.17 4.10
CA GLY A 265 -10.74 9.17 3.58
C GLY A 265 -9.58 9.77 2.78
N GLY A 266 -8.44 9.06 2.79
CA GLY A 266 -7.21 9.50 2.12
C GLY A 266 -7.36 9.65 0.60
N SER A 267 -8.15 8.79 -0.04
CA SER A 267 -8.39 8.86 -1.49
C SER A 267 -9.04 10.18 -1.89
N LYS A 268 -10.06 10.60 -1.14
CA LYS A 268 -10.79 11.85 -1.40
C LYS A 268 -9.96 13.06 -0.99
N ALA A 269 -9.24 12.99 0.12
CA ALA A 269 -8.30 14.02 0.56
C ALA A 269 -7.29 14.39 -0.54
N ILE A 270 -6.57 13.40 -1.07
CA ILE A 270 -5.54 13.63 -2.09
C ILE A 270 -6.18 14.07 -3.42
N THR A 271 -7.30 13.45 -3.81
CA THR A 271 -8.02 13.85 -5.04
C THR A 271 -8.50 15.31 -4.97
N ASN A 272 -9.00 15.75 -3.81
CA ASN A 272 -9.40 17.15 -3.62
C ASN A 272 -8.20 18.10 -3.74
N LEU A 273 -7.06 17.76 -3.14
CA LEU A 273 -5.85 18.58 -3.22
C LEU A 273 -5.35 18.72 -4.67
N VAL A 274 -5.32 17.61 -5.42
CA VAL A 274 -4.95 17.61 -6.85
C VAL A 274 -5.96 18.41 -7.68
N SER A 275 -7.27 18.24 -7.44
CA SER A 275 -8.30 19.02 -8.14
C SER A 275 -8.19 20.52 -7.86
N ASN A 276 -7.89 20.90 -6.61
CA ASN A 276 -7.68 22.30 -6.25
C ASN A 276 -6.41 22.88 -6.88
N PHE A 277 -5.36 22.06 -7.03
CA PHE A 277 -4.13 22.44 -7.74
C PHE A 277 -4.42 22.73 -9.22
N GLU A 278 -5.19 21.87 -9.90
CA GLU A 278 -5.61 22.10 -11.29
C GLU A 278 -6.46 23.37 -11.44
N LYS A 279 -7.43 23.57 -10.54
CA LYS A 279 -8.26 24.80 -10.53
C LYS A 279 -7.45 26.07 -10.31
N ALA A 280 -6.34 25.98 -9.58
CA ALA A 280 -5.40 27.08 -9.36
C ALA A 280 -4.44 27.32 -10.56
N GLY A 281 -4.55 26.54 -11.64
CA GLY A 281 -3.75 26.69 -12.87
C GLY A 281 -2.58 25.72 -12.99
N GLY A 282 -2.43 24.79 -12.05
CA GLY A 282 -1.49 23.67 -12.16
C GLY A 282 -1.86 22.71 -13.27
N LYS A 283 -0.88 21.97 -13.80
CA LYS A 283 -1.11 20.95 -14.84
C LYS A 283 -0.83 19.56 -14.31
N VAL A 284 -1.76 18.63 -14.50
CA VAL A 284 -1.63 17.24 -14.08
C VAL A 284 -1.62 16.32 -15.30
N TYR A 285 -0.74 15.32 -15.28
CA TYR A 285 -0.55 14.35 -16.34
C TYR A 285 -0.65 12.95 -15.73
N PHE A 286 -1.83 12.34 -15.84
CA PHE A 286 -2.05 10.94 -15.46
C PHE A 286 -1.53 9.97 -16.54
N ASN A 287 -1.43 8.69 -16.19
CA ASN A 287 -0.87 7.64 -17.06
C ASN A 287 0.53 8.00 -17.60
N SER A 288 1.31 8.79 -16.86
CA SER A 288 2.60 9.32 -17.29
C SER A 288 3.74 8.82 -16.39
N PRO A 289 4.15 7.54 -16.52
CA PRO A 289 5.25 6.99 -15.74
C PRO A 289 6.58 7.62 -16.13
N VAL A 290 7.16 8.38 -15.19
CA VAL A 290 8.51 8.93 -15.33
C VAL A 290 9.55 7.85 -15.08
N ASN A 291 10.46 7.68 -16.03
CA ASN A 291 11.50 6.64 -15.98
C ASN A 291 12.93 7.19 -16.17
N GLN A 292 13.07 8.49 -16.46
CA GLN A 292 14.38 9.09 -16.65
C GLN A 292 14.41 10.56 -16.21
N LEU A 293 15.44 10.92 -15.44
CA LEU A 293 15.86 12.30 -15.23
C LEU A 293 16.67 12.82 -16.43
N ILE A 294 16.46 14.08 -16.80
CA ILE A 294 17.24 14.76 -17.82
C ILE A 294 18.38 15.49 -17.12
N LEU A 295 19.62 15.17 -17.49
CA LEU A 295 20.82 15.82 -16.98
C LEU A 295 21.45 16.69 -18.07
N ASP A 296 21.98 17.85 -17.70
CA ASP A 296 22.83 18.64 -18.58
C ASP A 296 24.29 18.13 -18.60
N LYS A 297 25.16 18.79 -19.35
CA LYS A 297 26.58 18.41 -19.46
C LYS A 297 27.37 18.53 -18.15
N SER A 298 26.87 19.29 -17.19
CA SER A 298 27.46 19.44 -15.85
C SER A 298 26.92 18.42 -14.85
N GLY A 299 25.93 17.62 -15.23
CA GLY A 299 25.24 16.68 -14.34
C GLY A 299 24.04 17.28 -13.60
N LYS A 300 23.65 18.52 -13.90
CA LYS A 300 22.50 19.19 -13.27
C LYS A 300 21.19 18.62 -13.78
N VAL A 301 20.24 18.39 -12.87
CA VAL A 301 18.87 17.95 -13.25
C VAL A 301 18.12 19.11 -13.93
N THR A 302 17.57 18.84 -15.11
CA THR A 302 16.91 19.82 -15.99
C THR A 302 15.55 19.38 -16.50
N GLY A 303 14.98 18.31 -15.93
CA GLY A 303 13.65 17.82 -16.28
C GLY A 303 13.52 16.32 -16.20
N VAL A 304 12.44 15.80 -16.79
CA VAL A 304 12.12 14.37 -16.80
C VAL A 304 11.60 13.89 -18.16
N LYS A 305 11.67 12.57 -18.39
CA LYS A 305 10.97 11.89 -19.47
C LYS A 305 10.01 10.85 -18.92
N SER A 306 8.79 10.88 -19.44
CA SER A 306 7.77 9.86 -19.25
C SER A 306 7.59 9.10 -20.56
N LYS A 307 7.73 7.78 -20.51
CA LYS A 307 7.44 6.91 -21.67
C LYS A 307 5.99 6.49 -21.56
N GLN A 308 5.19 6.95 -22.50
CA GLN A 308 3.75 6.69 -22.54
C GLN A 308 3.48 5.25 -23.01
N GLU A 309 2.32 4.71 -22.65
CA GLU A 309 1.89 3.36 -23.06
C GLU A 309 1.80 3.23 -24.59
N ASP A 310 1.44 4.30 -25.30
CA ASP A 310 1.39 4.34 -26.77
C ASP A 310 2.77 4.39 -27.46
N GLY A 311 3.85 4.31 -26.67
CA GLY A 311 5.23 4.35 -27.12
C GLY A 311 5.79 5.75 -27.39
N SER A 312 4.98 6.80 -27.28
CA SER A 312 5.45 8.19 -27.33
C SER A 312 6.19 8.59 -26.06
N THR A 313 6.98 9.66 -26.14
CA THR A 313 7.65 10.25 -24.99
C THR A 313 7.03 11.61 -24.66
N LEU A 314 6.67 11.81 -23.39
CA LEU A 314 6.45 13.14 -22.82
C LEU A 314 7.75 13.61 -22.17
N ARG A 315 8.35 14.66 -22.74
CA ARG A 315 9.51 15.36 -22.20
C ARG A 315 9.04 16.61 -21.46
N VAL A 316 9.42 16.74 -20.20
CA VAL A 316 9.17 17.95 -19.40
C VAL A 316 10.52 18.58 -19.08
N ASN A 317 10.83 19.70 -19.71
CA ASN A 317 11.97 20.52 -19.32
C ASN A 317 11.58 21.33 -18.08
N ALA A 318 12.44 21.32 -17.06
CA ALA A 318 12.17 22.01 -15.81
C ALA A 318 13.44 22.56 -15.16
N LYS A 319 13.29 23.64 -14.39
CA LYS A 319 14.38 24.19 -13.59
C LYS A 319 14.62 23.38 -12.33
N SER A 320 13.62 22.67 -11.81
CA SER A 320 13.75 21.74 -10.67
C SER A 320 12.82 20.53 -10.79
N VAL A 321 13.25 19.42 -10.20
CA VAL A 321 12.50 18.15 -10.15
C VAL A 321 12.28 17.75 -8.69
N ILE A 322 11.04 17.42 -8.34
CA ILE A 322 10.66 16.86 -7.04
C ILE A 322 10.20 15.42 -7.26
N ILE A 323 10.93 14.45 -6.71
CA ILE A 323 10.53 13.03 -6.68
C ILE A 323 9.73 12.78 -5.42
N ALA A 324 8.51 12.27 -5.59
CA ALA A 324 7.58 11.91 -4.52
C ALA A 324 6.80 10.64 -4.91
N THR A 325 7.53 9.63 -5.39
CA THR A 325 6.97 8.42 -6.02
C THR A 325 6.62 7.30 -5.04
N GLY A 326 6.93 7.47 -3.76
CA GLY A 326 6.75 6.46 -2.72
C GLY A 326 7.98 5.54 -2.58
N GLY A 327 7.85 4.54 -1.71
CA GLY A 327 8.92 3.56 -1.49
C GLY A 327 9.03 2.52 -2.61
N PHE A 328 9.58 1.36 -2.26
CA PHE A 328 9.76 0.21 -3.15
C PHE A 328 9.10 -1.06 -2.61
N GLY A 329 8.11 -0.91 -1.71
CA GLY A 329 7.43 -2.04 -1.06
C GLY A 329 6.69 -2.99 -2.01
N GLY A 330 6.47 -2.62 -3.26
CA GLY A 330 5.92 -3.50 -4.30
C GLY A 330 6.99 -4.23 -5.13
N ASN A 331 8.28 -3.90 -4.99
CA ASN A 331 9.36 -4.46 -5.80
C ASN A 331 10.04 -5.62 -5.06
N GLU A 332 9.75 -6.86 -5.48
CA GLU A 332 10.32 -8.06 -4.86
C GLU A 332 11.85 -8.10 -4.92
N ASP A 333 12.46 -7.67 -6.03
CA ASP A 333 13.91 -7.69 -6.19
C ASP A 333 14.58 -6.72 -5.21
N MET A 334 14.06 -5.48 -5.11
CA MET A 334 14.56 -4.50 -4.16
C MET A 334 14.27 -4.90 -2.70
N LEU A 335 13.12 -5.50 -2.42
CA LEU A 335 12.84 -6.06 -1.10
C LEU A 335 13.87 -7.13 -0.74
N ASN A 336 14.10 -8.11 -1.62
CA ASN A 336 15.09 -9.17 -1.41
C ASN A 336 16.52 -8.63 -1.23
N GLU A 337 16.90 -7.61 -2.00
CA GLU A 337 18.23 -6.99 -1.92
C GLU A 337 18.45 -6.23 -0.61
N TYR A 338 17.48 -5.40 -0.19
CA TYR A 338 17.69 -4.42 0.88
C TYR A 338 17.06 -4.81 2.23
N ILE A 339 15.97 -5.57 2.22
CA ILE A 339 15.22 -5.98 3.42
C ILE A 339 15.44 -7.47 3.71
N GLY A 340 15.50 -8.30 2.67
CA GLY A 340 15.40 -9.76 2.73
C GLY A 340 14.07 -10.22 2.12
N THR A 341 13.58 -11.40 2.51
CA THR A 341 12.34 -11.96 1.96
C THR A 341 11.18 -11.74 2.95
N PRO A 342 10.51 -10.56 2.94
CA PRO A 342 9.36 -10.34 3.78
C PRO A 342 8.21 -11.25 3.35
N ASN A 343 7.43 -11.73 4.32
CA ASN A 343 6.28 -12.57 4.02
C ASN A 343 5.14 -11.79 3.35
N THR A 344 5.12 -10.46 3.53
CA THR A 344 4.15 -9.56 2.88
C THR A 344 4.85 -8.41 2.16
N LYS A 345 4.32 -8.05 0.99
CA LYS A 345 4.69 -6.82 0.26
C LYS A 345 4.05 -5.60 0.91
N GLY A 346 4.51 -4.42 0.56
CA GLY A 346 3.85 -3.16 0.90
C GLY A 346 2.45 -3.06 0.30
N GLU A 347 1.55 -2.33 0.97
CA GLU A 347 0.12 -2.25 0.60
C GLU A 347 -0.15 -1.53 -0.73
N ILE A 348 0.85 -0.79 -1.25
CA ILE A 348 0.79 -0.17 -2.58
C ILE A 348 1.76 -0.90 -3.50
N GLU A 349 1.26 -1.89 -4.23
CA GLU A 349 2.09 -2.71 -5.11
C GLU A 349 2.72 -1.94 -6.27
N GLN A 350 2.15 -0.78 -6.63
CA GLN A 350 2.71 0.09 -7.65
C GLN A 350 3.99 0.79 -7.17
N ASN A 351 4.30 0.83 -5.87
CA ASN A 351 5.54 1.42 -5.37
C ASN A 351 6.73 0.51 -5.71
N LYS A 352 7.37 0.72 -6.88
CA LYS A 352 8.46 -0.14 -7.36
C LYS A 352 9.85 0.47 -7.19
N GLY A 353 9.96 1.67 -6.63
CA GLY A 353 11.24 2.34 -6.36
C GLY A 353 11.85 3.07 -7.57
N GLU A 354 11.06 3.36 -8.62
CA GLU A 354 11.59 3.98 -9.84
C GLU A 354 12.20 5.37 -9.57
N GLY A 355 11.58 6.18 -8.70
CA GLY A 355 12.12 7.48 -8.29
C GLY A 355 13.42 7.38 -7.50
N ILE A 356 13.52 6.39 -6.60
CA ILE A 356 14.73 6.10 -5.82
C ILE A 356 15.88 5.73 -6.77
N GLN A 357 15.62 4.82 -7.73
CA GLN A 357 16.62 4.41 -8.72
C GLN A 357 17.06 5.56 -9.61
N MET A 358 16.13 6.41 -10.06
CA MET A 358 16.44 7.62 -10.81
C MET A 358 17.33 8.59 -10.02
N ALA A 359 17.05 8.79 -8.73
CA ALA A 359 17.86 9.64 -7.87
C ALA A 359 19.28 9.07 -7.70
N TRP A 360 19.42 7.76 -7.46
CA TRP A 360 20.73 7.10 -7.38
C TRP A 360 21.52 7.22 -8.68
N ALA A 361 20.85 7.07 -9.83
CA ALA A 361 21.48 7.25 -11.14
C ALA A 361 21.97 8.70 -11.37
N ALA A 362 21.34 9.68 -10.72
CA ALA A 362 21.80 11.08 -10.69
C ALA A 362 22.88 11.37 -9.63
N GLY A 363 23.36 10.35 -8.91
CA GLY A 363 24.42 10.47 -7.90
C GLY A 363 23.92 10.63 -6.46
N ALA A 364 22.62 10.49 -6.20
CA ALA A 364 22.08 10.62 -4.85
C ALA A 364 22.54 9.47 -3.96
N GLY A 365 22.95 9.81 -2.74
CA GLY A 365 23.38 8.86 -1.74
C GLY A 365 22.24 8.03 -1.20
N LYS A 366 22.56 6.84 -0.69
CA LYS A 366 21.56 5.93 -0.10
C LYS A 366 21.32 6.29 1.37
N SER A 367 20.06 6.24 1.80
CA SER A 367 19.68 6.38 3.21
C SER A 367 18.36 5.70 3.50
N GLY A 368 18.30 4.85 4.53
CA GLY A 368 17.07 4.16 4.93
C GLY A 368 16.61 3.07 3.96
N THR A 369 17.53 2.44 3.20
CA THR A 369 17.18 1.33 2.29
C THR A 369 16.72 0.08 3.03
N ASP A 370 17.14 -0.10 4.28
CA ASP A 370 16.81 -1.25 5.12
C ASP A 370 15.58 -1.00 6.02
N VAL A 371 14.82 0.08 5.78
CA VAL A 371 13.69 0.47 6.62
C VAL A 371 12.37 -0.02 6.04
N THR A 372 11.73 -0.93 6.77
CA THR A 372 10.40 -1.46 6.46
C THR A 372 9.39 -0.99 7.49
N GLN A 373 8.21 -0.58 7.02
CA GLN A 373 7.09 -0.20 7.87
C GLN A 373 6.30 -1.45 8.27
N TYR A 374 6.91 -2.32 9.07
CA TYR A 374 6.17 -3.38 9.75
C TYR A 374 5.16 -2.77 10.71
N PHE A 375 3.92 -3.23 10.63
CA PHE A 375 2.80 -2.66 11.36
C PHE A 375 1.76 -3.72 11.64
N TRP A 376 1.78 -4.21 12.88
CA TRP A 376 0.86 -5.22 13.39
C TRP A 376 0.88 -6.51 12.55
N GLU A 377 -0.18 -7.28 12.65
CA GLU A 377 -0.35 -8.56 11.97
C GLU A 377 -1.45 -8.48 10.92
N LYS A 378 -1.37 -9.36 9.91
CA LYS A 378 -2.46 -9.59 8.96
C LYS A 378 -2.56 -11.06 8.63
N PHE A 379 -3.64 -11.43 7.97
CA PHE A 379 -3.79 -12.75 7.41
C PHE A 379 -2.92 -12.94 6.16
N ASP A 380 -2.40 -14.15 5.97
CA ASP A 380 -1.54 -14.49 4.83
C ASP A 380 -2.30 -14.25 3.51
N PRO A 381 -1.82 -13.33 2.64
CA PRO A 381 -2.47 -13.03 1.37
C PRO A 381 -2.74 -14.26 0.48
N ASN A 382 -1.89 -15.30 0.57
CA ASN A 382 -2.08 -16.52 -0.20
C ASN A 382 -3.17 -17.42 0.39
N ALA A 383 -3.39 -17.36 1.71
CA ALA A 383 -4.45 -18.11 2.37
C ALA A 383 -5.82 -17.48 2.10
N VAL A 384 -5.92 -16.15 2.16
CA VAL A 384 -7.21 -15.44 2.07
C VAL A 384 -7.85 -15.44 0.68
N ALA A 385 -7.12 -15.74 -0.40
CA ALA A 385 -7.67 -15.77 -1.75
C ALA A 385 -8.73 -16.87 -1.98
N GLU A 386 -8.62 -17.99 -1.24
CA GLU A 386 -9.50 -19.16 -1.41
C GLU A 386 -10.59 -19.26 -0.33
N ILE A 387 -10.44 -18.53 0.76
CA ILE A 387 -11.27 -18.68 1.98
C ILE A 387 -12.68 -18.12 1.85
N PRO A 388 -12.92 -16.94 1.25
CA PRO A 388 -14.27 -16.43 1.05
C PRO A 388 -15.17 -17.42 0.28
N LYS A 389 -14.59 -18.24 -0.59
CA LYS A 389 -15.31 -19.28 -1.34
C LYS A 389 -15.80 -20.42 -0.45
N GLU A 390 -15.10 -20.70 0.66
CA GLU A 390 -15.41 -21.80 1.58
C GLU A 390 -16.30 -21.37 2.75
N VAL A 391 -16.09 -20.16 3.28
CA VAL A 391 -16.69 -19.73 4.56
C VAL A 391 -17.42 -18.37 4.51
N GLY A 392 -17.50 -17.72 3.34
CA GLY A 392 -18.06 -16.37 3.19
C GLY A 392 -17.13 -15.28 3.72
N GLU A 393 -17.59 -14.04 3.87
CA GLU A 393 -16.78 -12.88 4.29
C GLU A 393 -16.54 -12.78 5.82
N GLU A 394 -17.23 -13.61 6.62
CA GLU A 394 -17.19 -13.51 8.09
C GLU A 394 -15.81 -13.83 8.69
N TRP A 395 -14.92 -14.51 7.96
CA TRP A 395 -13.56 -14.85 8.40
C TRP A 395 -12.77 -13.63 8.89
N ASN A 396 -13.00 -12.44 8.32
CA ASN A 396 -12.28 -11.22 8.70
C ASN A 396 -12.60 -10.79 10.14
N ALA A 397 -13.72 -11.24 10.73
CA ALA A 397 -14.04 -10.98 12.13
C ALA A 397 -13.02 -11.59 13.11
N LEU A 398 -12.25 -12.60 12.67
CA LEU A 398 -11.17 -13.20 13.47
C LEU A 398 -9.99 -12.23 13.73
N THR A 399 -9.88 -11.13 12.97
CA THR A 399 -8.96 -10.02 13.30
C THR A 399 -9.29 -9.36 14.63
N THR A 400 -10.42 -9.65 15.27
CA THR A 400 -10.67 -9.13 16.63
C THR A 400 -9.66 -9.66 17.64
N PHE A 401 -9.20 -10.91 17.49
CA PHE A 401 -8.33 -11.55 18.48
C PHE A 401 -6.92 -10.99 18.50
N SER A 402 -6.49 -10.30 17.43
CA SER A 402 -5.19 -9.61 17.39
C SER A 402 -5.11 -8.38 18.30
N LYS A 403 -6.25 -7.88 18.79
CA LYS A 403 -6.31 -6.66 19.64
C LYS A 403 -6.09 -6.94 21.12
N TYR A 404 -6.19 -8.20 21.53
CA TYR A 404 -6.20 -8.59 22.93
C TYR A 404 -4.91 -9.29 23.35
N PRO A 405 -4.52 -9.21 24.64
CA PRO A 405 -3.34 -9.86 25.19
C PRO A 405 -3.55 -11.38 25.38
N ASN A 406 -3.92 -12.05 24.30
CA ASN A 406 -4.01 -13.51 24.22
C ASN A 406 -2.61 -14.12 24.23
N LEU A 407 -2.49 -15.40 24.60
CA LEU A 407 -1.24 -16.13 24.42
C LEU A 407 -0.84 -16.13 22.94
N ARG A 408 0.39 -15.73 22.64
CA ARG A 408 0.95 -15.70 21.28
C ARG A 408 2.17 -16.59 21.19
N VAL A 409 2.22 -17.43 20.15
CA VAL A 409 3.36 -18.32 19.90
C VAL A 409 3.79 -18.28 18.45
N ASN A 410 5.08 -18.45 18.19
CA ASN A 410 5.59 -18.57 16.82
C ASN A 410 5.35 -19.97 16.24
N ILE A 411 5.87 -20.24 15.04
CA ILE A 411 5.70 -21.53 14.36
C ILE A 411 6.39 -22.73 15.02
N ASP A 412 7.21 -22.50 16.06
CA ASP A 412 7.77 -23.57 16.88
C ASP A 412 6.93 -23.83 18.15
N GLY A 413 5.82 -23.10 18.34
CA GLY A 413 5.00 -23.16 19.56
C GLY A 413 5.60 -22.40 20.75
N LYS A 414 6.56 -21.49 20.52
CA LYS A 414 7.23 -20.70 21.56
C LYS A 414 6.65 -19.31 21.67
N ARG A 415 6.38 -18.83 22.89
CA ARG A 415 6.19 -17.39 23.15
C ARG A 415 7.42 -16.61 22.74
N PHE A 416 7.25 -15.37 22.26
CA PHE A 416 8.37 -14.56 21.77
C PHE A 416 8.32 -13.08 22.19
N SER A 417 7.23 -12.60 22.79
CA SER A 417 7.08 -11.20 23.21
C SER A 417 6.12 -11.03 24.39
N ASP A 418 5.96 -9.79 24.86
CA ASP A 418 4.95 -9.37 25.84
C ASP A 418 3.59 -9.16 25.15
N GLU A 419 2.63 -10.05 25.38
CA GLU A 419 1.33 -9.99 24.71
C GLU A 419 0.48 -8.79 25.14
N THR A 420 0.83 -8.11 26.24
CA THR A 420 0.19 -6.85 26.65
C THR A 420 0.60 -5.64 25.81
N LYS A 421 1.52 -5.85 24.83
CA LYS A 421 1.97 -4.87 23.85
C LYS A 421 1.51 -5.19 22.42
N ALA A 422 0.54 -6.10 22.25
CA ALA A 422 0.07 -6.52 20.94
C ALA A 422 -0.51 -5.38 20.08
N THR A 423 -1.05 -4.32 20.69
CA THR A 423 -1.58 -3.14 19.98
C THR A 423 -0.56 -1.98 19.88
N LEU A 424 0.69 -2.22 20.33
CA LEU A 424 1.88 -1.42 20.04
C LEU A 424 2.36 -1.72 18.61
N TYR A 425 1.55 -1.35 17.63
CA TYR A 425 1.54 -1.94 16.28
C TYR A 425 2.89 -2.00 15.56
N SER A 426 3.72 -0.95 15.64
CA SER A 426 5.03 -0.94 14.97
C SER A 426 6.02 -1.93 15.58
N VAL A 427 6.00 -2.06 16.90
CA VAL A 427 6.85 -2.98 17.65
C VAL A 427 6.37 -4.42 17.43
N HIS A 428 5.09 -4.69 17.65
CA HIS A 428 4.53 -6.04 17.50
C HIS A 428 4.73 -6.57 16.07
N GLY A 429 4.48 -5.73 15.05
CA GLY A 429 4.75 -6.09 13.66
C GLY A 429 6.21 -6.47 13.39
N ALA A 430 7.16 -5.76 14.01
CA ALA A 430 8.59 -6.06 13.91
C ALA A 430 8.98 -7.34 14.67
N GLU A 431 8.37 -7.62 15.82
CA GLU A 431 8.60 -8.84 16.59
C GLU A 431 8.14 -10.09 15.82
N ILE A 432 6.98 -10.02 15.15
CA ILE A 432 6.52 -11.08 14.24
C ILE A 432 7.47 -11.23 13.07
N ALA A 433 7.93 -10.13 12.46
CA ALA A 433 8.87 -10.16 11.34
C ALA A 433 10.22 -10.82 11.71
N ALA A 434 10.60 -10.80 12.99
CA ALA A 434 11.77 -11.51 13.49
C ALA A 434 11.54 -13.01 13.73
N GLN A 435 10.29 -13.48 13.75
CA GLN A 435 9.97 -14.90 13.96
C GLN A 435 10.20 -15.74 12.69
N PRO A 436 10.45 -17.06 12.83
CA PRO A 436 10.52 -17.95 11.68
C PRO A 436 9.24 -17.86 10.82
N GLN A 437 9.42 -17.75 9.50
CA GLN A 437 8.35 -17.50 8.53
C GLN A 437 7.54 -16.20 8.77
N GLN A 438 8.05 -15.27 9.59
CA GLN A 438 7.38 -14.01 9.93
C GLN A 438 5.91 -14.22 10.33
N SER A 439 5.67 -15.24 11.15
CA SER A 439 4.35 -15.76 11.46
C SER A 439 4.17 -15.98 12.96
N GLU A 440 2.94 -15.80 13.41
CA GLU A 440 2.52 -16.09 14.77
C GLU A 440 1.18 -16.83 14.80
N TYR A 441 0.86 -17.36 15.98
CA TYR A 441 -0.40 -17.95 16.33
C TYR A 441 -0.97 -17.26 17.57
N VAL A 442 -2.18 -16.74 17.46
CA VAL A 442 -2.99 -16.29 18.59
C VAL A 442 -3.78 -17.49 19.13
N VAL A 443 -3.54 -17.86 20.39
CA VAL A 443 -4.21 -18.99 21.04
C VAL A 443 -5.39 -18.48 21.88
N VAL A 444 -6.57 -19.05 21.65
CA VAL A 444 -7.80 -18.76 22.39
C VAL A 444 -8.43 -20.05 22.92
N ASP A 445 -9.15 -19.95 24.04
CA ASP A 445 -9.74 -21.08 24.73
C ASP A 445 -11.27 -20.96 24.85
N SER A 446 -11.95 -22.04 25.23
CA SER A 446 -13.41 -22.07 25.26
C SER A 446 -13.99 -21.17 26.34
N ALA A 447 -13.27 -20.93 27.45
CA ALA A 447 -13.69 -20.01 28.51
C ALA A 447 -13.77 -18.57 28.00
N MET A 448 -12.77 -18.11 27.25
CA MET A 448 -12.78 -16.80 26.59
C MET A 448 -13.94 -16.69 25.59
N LEU A 449 -14.07 -17.67 24.69
CA LEU A 449 -15.12 -17.66 23.66
C LEU A 449 -16.53 -17.64 24.28
N ASN A 450 -16.75 -18.38 25.37
CA ASN A 450 -18.01 -18.39 26.10
C ASN A 450 -18.35 -17.06 26.77
N LYS A 451 -17.34 -16.28 27.21
CA LYS A 451 -17.56 -14.92 27.72
C LYS A 451 -18.00 -13.99 26.59
N ILE A 452 -17.29 -14.02 25.45
CA ILE A 452 -17.60 -13.19 24.29
C ILE A 452 -19.00 -13.49 23.73
N LYS A 453 -19.37 -14.77 23.65
CA LYS A 453 -20.70 -15.20 23.22
C LYS A 453 -21.84 -14.66 24.10
N LYS A 454 -21.57 -14.33 25.37
CA LYS A 454 -22.58 -13.81 26.31
C LYS A 454 -22.65 -12.29 26.32
N SER A 455 -21.52 -11.61 26.14
CA SER A 455 -21.42 -10.17 26.49
C SER A 455 -20.56 -9.34 25.54
N GLY A 456 -20.10 -9.92 24.43
CA GLY A 456 -19.19 -9.26 23.48
C GLY A 456 -17.75 -9.25 23.97
N THR A 457 -16.84 -8.68 23.17
CA THR A 457 -15.40 -8.67 23.48
C THR A 457 -15.02 -7.75 24.63
N GLN A 458 -15.90 -6.81 25.03
CA GLN A 458 -15.73 -6.02 26.26
C GLN A 458 -15.57 -6.89 27.53
N ALA A 459 -16.06 -8.14 27.49
CA ALA A 459 -15.93 -9.09 28.59
C ALA A 459 -14.47 -9.55 28.82
N ILE A 460 -13.59 -9.27 27.87
CA ILE A 460 -12.16 -9.52 27.93
C ILE A 460 -11.44 -8.25 28.40
N GLU A 461 -11.47 -7.22 27.58
CA GLU A 461 -10.93 -5.89 27.84
C GLU A 461 -11.69 -4.90 26.96
N SER A 462 -12.15 -3.77 27.51
CA SER A 462 -12.71 -2.72 26.67
C SER A 462 -11.56 -1.86 26.12
N GLN A 463 -11.35 -1.91 24.81
CA GLN A 463 -10.33 -1.13 24.11
C GLN A 463 -10.78 0.31 23.91
N PHE A 464 -12.09 0.54 23.74
CA PHE A 464 -12.65 1.86 23.40
C PHE A 464 -13.42 2.53 24.55
N GLY A 465 -13.51 1.88 25.72
CA GLY A 465 -14.28 2.35 26.88
C GLY A 465 -13.99 3.78 27.35
N LYS A 466 -12.77 4.28 27.10
CA LYS A 466 -12.36 5.66 27.40
C LYS A 466 -13.25 6.71 26.70
N TRP A 467 -13.70 6.43 25.49
CA TRP A 467 -14.44 7.39 24.65
C TRP A 467 -15.96 7.25 24.77
N LYS A 468 -16.46 6.54 25.79
CA LYS A 468 -17.89 6.41 26.02
C LYS A 468 -18.52 7.78 26.28
N GLY A 469 -19.31 8.26 25.32
CA GLY A 469 -19.93 9.59 25.35
C GLY A 469 -19.04 10.73 24.84
N ASP A 470 -17.88 10.41 24.27
CA ASP A 470 -16.92 11.36 23.68
C ASP A 470 -16.41 10.83 22.34
N ARG A 471 -17.32 10.75 21.36
CA ARG A 471 -17.08 10.14 20.04
C ARG A 471 -15.88 10.75 19.33
N GLN A 472 -14.93 9.89 18.96
CA GLN A 472 -13.83 10.22 18.07
C GLN A 472 -14.09 9.63 16.68
N TYR A 473 -13.59 10.32 15.63
CA TYR A 473 -13.81 9.88 14.25
C TYR A 473 -12.70 10.28 13.29
N PHE A 474 -12.27 9.32 12.48
CA PHE A 474 -11.50 9.55 11.26
C PHE A 474 -11.73 8.39 10.27
N MET A 475 -11.16 8.48 9.07
CA MET A 475 -11.21 7.42 8.07
C MET A 475 -9.81 6.91 7.75
N GLU A 476 -9.63 5.59 7.80
CA GLU A 476 -8.40 4.87 7.44
C GLU A 476 -8.74 3.71 6.53
N PHE A 477 -7.88 3.40 5.54
CA PHE A 477 -8.23 2.53 4.42
C PHE A 477 -9.50 2.97 3.66
N ASN A 478 -9.92 4.23 3.85
CA ASN A 478 -11.20 4.80 3.41
C ASN A 478 -12.44 4.18 4.11
N GLU A 479 -12.24 3.53 5.25
CA GLU A 479 -13.28 3.02 6.14
C GLU A 479 -13.34 3.85 7.44
N PRO A 480 -14.53 4.00 8.05
CA PRO A 480 -14.69 4.78 9.27
C PRO A 480 -14.02 4.09 10.47
N ASN A 481 -13.20 4.86 11.18
CA ASN A 481 -12.79 4.57 12.55
C ASN A 481 -13.65 5.44 13.46
N ASP A 482 -14.66 4.83 14.06
CA ASP A 482 -15.68 5.49 14.87
C ASP A 482 -15.78 4.80 16.23
N THR A 483 -15.41 5.51 17.29
CA THR A 483 -15.37 4.91 18.63
C THR A 483 -16.76 4.50 19.13
N ASP A 484 -17.83 5.15 18.69
CA ASP A 484 -19.19 4.78 19.09
C ASP A 484 -19.61 3.44 18.45
N GLU A 485 -19.27 3.22 17.18
CA GLU A 485 -19.52 1.94 16.52
C GLU A 485 -18.59 0.85 17.07
N PHE A 486 -17.31 1.14 17.33
CA PHE A 486 -16.41 0.18 17.97
C PHE A 486 -16.87 -0.22 19.38
N LEU A 487 -17.35 0.72 20.19
CA LEU A 487 -17.94 0.41 21.50
C LEU A 487 -19.15 -0.52 21.38
N LYS A 488 -20.02 -0.25 20.40
CA LYS A 488 -21.18 -1.09 20.12
C LYS A 488 -20.78 -2.48 19.62
N GLU A 489 -19.74 -2.59 18.81
CA GLU A 489 -19.15 -3.86 18.40
C GLU A 489 -18.60 -4.63 19.60
N GLU A 490 -17.86 -3.97 20.51
CA GLU A 490 -17.36 -4.60 21.73
C GLU A 490 -18.47 -5.10 22.66
N GLU A 491 -19.60 -4.39 22.70
CA GLU A 491 -20.77 -4.72 23.51
C GLU A 491 -21.65 -5.81 22.85
N THR A 492 -21.46 -6.11 21.55
CA THR A 492 -22.29 -7.06 20.79
C THR A 492 -21.81 -8.50 20.99
N PRO A 493 -22.65 -9.40 21.56
CA PRO A 493 -22.29 -10.81 21.69
C PRO A 493 -22.11 -11.50 20.33
N TYR A 494 -21.06 -12.30 20.19
CA TYR A 494 -20.76 -13.03 18.96
C TYR A 494 -20.24 -14.45 19.25
N ASP A 495 -20.72 -15.44 18.50
CA ASP A 495 -20.35 -16.86 18.67
C ASP A 495 -19.12 -17.21 17.82
N PHE A 496 -17.95 -16.74 18.23
CA PHE A 496 -16.70 -16.99 17.52
C PHE A 496 -16.33 -18.47 17.44
N ALA A 497 -16.78 -19.32 18.37
CA ALA A 497 -16.50 -20.75 18.33
C ALA A 497 -17.05 -21.40 17.04
N LYS A 498 -18.24 -20.97 16.61
CA LYS A 498 -18.86 -21.44 15.36
C LYS A 498 -18.03 -21.03 14.12
N LEU A 499 -17.57 -19.78 14.08
CA LEU A 499 -16.73 -19.27 12.99
C LEU A 499 -15.36 -19.95 12.96
N LEU A 500 -14.74 -20.14 14.13
CA LEU A 500 -13.48 -20.85 14.25
C LEU A 500 -13.62 -22.31 13.78
N ASP A 501 -14.71 -22.99 14.15
CA ASP A 501 -14.99 -24.36 13.70
C ASP A 501 -15.15 -24.45 12.18
N SER A 502 -15.81 -23.48 11.53
CA SER A 502 -15.90 -23.46 10.06
C SER A 502 -14.56 -23.21 9.37
N MET A 503 -13.58 -22.64 10.09
CA MET A 503 -12.27 -22.28 9.54
C MET A 503 -11.20 -23.37 9.74
N VAL A 504 -11.48 -24.46 10.46
CA VAL A 504 -10.49 -25.54 10.75
C VAL A 504 -10.03 -26.26 9.47
N SER A 505 -10.77 -26.20 8.38
CA SER A 505 -10.34 -26.73 7.06
C SER A 505 -9.28 -25.86 6.38
N THR A 506 -9.13 -24.61 6.82
CA THR A 506 -8.23 -23.63 6.22
C THR A 506 -6.82 -23.73 6.82
N PRO A 507 -5.78 -23.18 6.17
CA PRO A 507 -4.44 -23.10 6.78
C PRO A 507 -4.33 -22.04 7.90
N MET A 508 -5.44 -21.40 8.30
CA MET A 508 -5.44 -20.26 9.23
C MET A 508 -5.88 -20.62 10.64
N VAL A 509 -6.76 -21.61 10.81
CA VAL A 509 -7.32 -21.95 12.12
C VAL A 509 -7.04 -23.41 12.44
N PHE A 510 -6.55 -23.63 13.65
CA PHE A 510 -6.17 -24.93 14.17
C PHE A 510 -6.97 -25.19 15.45
N LYS A 511 -7.36 -26.45 15.68
CA LYS A 511 -8.19 -26.84 16.83
C LYS A 511 -7.60 -28.05 17.55
N GLY A 512 -7.82 -28.15 18.85
CA GLY A 512 -7.62 -29.37 19.63
C GLY A 512 -8.43 -29.35 20.93
N GLU A 513 -8.91 -30.51 21.41
CA GLU A 513 -9.60 -30.60 22.69
C GLU A 513 -8.63 -30.46 23.87
N THR A 514 -7.36 -30.73 23.62
CA THR A 514 -6.24 -30.52 24.54
C THR A 514 -5.12 -29.72 23.87
N VAL A 515 -4.19 -29.17 24.65
CA VAL A 515 -3.01 -28.47 24.13
C VAL A 515 -2.15 -29.41 23.25
N ASP A 516 -2.11 -30.71 23.56
CA ASP A 516 -1.39 -31.71 22.75
C ASP A 516 -2.03 -31.91 21.37
N GLU A 517 -3.36 -31.96 21.33
CA GLU A 517 -4.11 -32.06 20.08
C GLU A 517 -3.99 -30.79 19.25
N LEU A 518 -4.00 -29.62 19.91
CA LEU A 518 -3.77 -28.33 19.24
C LEU A 518 -2.36 -28.28 18.63
N ALA A 519 -1.33 -28.69 19.39
CA ALA A 519 0.03 -28.75 18.86
C ALA A 519 0.13 -29.66 17.63
N LYS A 520 -0.53 -30.81 17.66
CA LYS A 520 -0.58 -31.74 16.53
C LYS A 520 -1.26 -31.13 15.31
N SER A 521 -2.36 -30.39 15.46
CA SER A 521 -3.04 -29.75 14.33
C SER A 521 -2.20 -28.60 13.75
N MET A 522 -1.57 -27.79 14.60
CA MET A 522 -0.61 -26.76 14.22
C MET A 522 0.68 -27.31 13.58
N LYS A 523 0.96 -28.61 13.76
CA LYS A 523 2.23 -29.28 13.38
C LYS A 523 3.45 -28.74 14.14
N VAL A 524 3.27 -28.40 15.42
CA VAL A 524 4.35 -27.97 16.32
C VAL A 524 4.65 -29.05 17.37
N ASP A 525 5.80 -28.94 18.05
CA ASP A 525 6.15 -29.86 19.13
C ASP A 525 5.23 -29.64 20.35
N SER A 526 4.51 -30.69 20.77
CA SER A 526 3.53 -30.58 21.85
C SER A 526 4.18 -30.25 23.20
N LYS A 527 5.41 -30.71 23.47
CA LYS A 527 6.11 -30.35 24.72
C LYS A 527 6.45 -28.88 24.73
N VAL A 528 6.88 -28.32 23.60
CA VAL A 528 7.20 -26.90 23.48
C VAL A 528 5.95 -26.04 23.66
N LEU A 529 4.84 -26.39 23.02
CA LEU A 529 3.58 -25.62 23.19
C LEU A 529 3.08 -25.70 24.64
N ASN A 530 3.09 -26.88 25.26
CA ASN A 530 2.72 -27.02 26.67
C ASN A 530 3.62 -26.20 27.60
N GLN A 531 4.92 -26.11 27.32
CA GLN A 531 5.83 -25.25 28.09
C GLN A 531 5.41 -23.78 28.01
N SER A 532 5.09 -23.29 26.81
CA SER A 532 4.58 -21.92 26.60
C SER A 532 3.28 -21.66 27.36
N VAL A 533 2.28 -22.56 27.24
CA VAL A 533 0.99 -22.43 27.94
C VAL A 533 1.18 -22.45 29.46
N ASN A 534 1.98 -23.38 29.98
CA ASN A 534 2.24 -23.48 31.43
C ASN A 534 2.97 -22.26 31.96
N GLN A 535 3.99 -21.77 31.25
CA GLN A 535 4.77 -20.61 31.65
C GLN A 535 3.91 -19.33 31.66
N TYR A 536 3.02 -19.18 30.68
CA TYR A 536 2.07 -18.08 30.60
C TYR A 536 1.01 -18.11 31.71
N ASN A 537 0.37 -19.26 31.94
CA ASN A 537 -0.63 -19.40 33.01
C ASN A 537 -0.01 -19.26 34.41
N GLU A 538 1.22 -19.74 34.62
CA GLU A 538 1.92 -19.55 35.89
C GLU A 538 2.33 -18.08 36.10
N ALA A 539 2.63 -17.33 35.04
CA ALA A 539 2.83 -15.87 35.15
C ALA A 539 1.55 -15.17 35.66
N ILE A 540 0.38 -15.52 35.11
CA ILE A 540 -0.93 -15.01 35.57
C ILE A 540 -1.14 -15.36 37.05
N LYS A 541 -0.93 -16.63 37.41
CA LYS A 541 -1.17 -17.14 38.77
C LYS A 541 -0.23 -16.54 39.81
N SER A 542 1.04 -16.40 39.47
CA SER A 542 2.07 -15.85 40.38
C SER A 542 2.07 -14.32 40.42
N GLY A 543 1.44 -13.66 39.44
CA GLY A 543 1.47 -12.21 39.27
C GLY A 543 2.81 -11.68 38.72
N LYS A 544 3.64 -12.56 38.13
CA LYS A 544 4.97 -12.20 37.63
C LYS A 544 5.34 -12.99 36.37
N ASP A 545 5.38 -12.32 35.22
CA ASP A 545 6.03 -12.86 34.03
C ASP A 545 7.55 -12.63 34.11
N THR A 546 8.30 -13.71 34.30
CA THR A 546 9.77 -13.66 34.40
C THR A 546 10.47 -13.68 33.06
N GLN A 547 9.77 -13.99 31.98
CA GLN A 547 10.34 -14.10 30.65
C GLN A 547 10.20 -12.80 29.86
N TYR A 548 8.99 -12.23 29.86
CA TYR A 548 8.69 -11.03 29.06
C TYR A 548 8.21 -9.83 29.87
N PHE A 549 8.11 -9.96 31.20
CA PHE A 549 7.73 -8.86 32.11
C PHE A 549 6.35 -8.24 31.81
N ALA A 550 5.47 -9.00 31.16
CA ALA A 550 4.10 -8.63 30.83
C ALA A 550 3.29 -8.20 32.07
N ASP A 551 2.32 -7.31 31.87
CA ASP A 551 1.30 -7.01 32.89
C ASP A 551 0.35 -8.22 33.04
N THR A 552 0.67 -9.08 34.00
CA THR A 552 -0.04 -10.34 34.24
C THR A 552 -1.51 -10.16 34.61
N LYS A 553 -1.97 -8.93 34.94
CA LYS A 553 -3.38 -8.64 35.20
C LYS A 553 -4.20 -8.50 33.92
N ARG A 554 -3.56 -8.18 32.80
CA ARG A 554 -4.20 -8.05 31.48
C ARG A 554 -4.20 -9.35 30.70
N LEU A 555 -3.24 -10.25 30.97
CA LEU A 555 -3.13 -11.54 30.29
C LEU A 555 -4.38 -12.41 30.43
N ILE A 556 -4.75 -13.09 29.34
CA ILE A 556 -5.95 -13.93 29.23
C ILE A 556 -5.56 -15.40 29.36
N LYS A 557 -6.03 -16.07 30.42
CA LYS A 557 -5.76 -17.49 30.72
C LYS A 557 -6.09 -18.43 29.55
N VAL A 558 -5.33 -19.53 29.45
CA VAL A 558 -5.54 -20.62 28.48
C VAL A 558 -5.65 -21.94 29.25
N GLU A 559 -6.85 -22.30 29.70
CA GLU A 559 -7.04 -23.42 30.65
C GLU A 559 -8.18 -24.38 30.26
N GLU A 560 -9.10 -23.98 29.37
CA GLU A 560 -10.30 -24.76 29.04
C GLU A 560 -10.43 -25.07 27.54
N GLY A 561 -10.44 -26.36 27.18
CA GLY A 561 -10.66 -26.82 25.81
C GLY A 561 -12.13 -26.73 25.36
N PRO A 562 -12.42 -26.80 24.04
CA PRO A 562 -11.44 -26.86 22.95
C PRO A 562 -10.63 -25.57 22.83
N TYR A 563 -9.38 -25.73 22.40
CA TYR A 563 -8.45 -24.64 22.12
C TYR A 563 -8.38 -24.39 20.62
N TYR A 564 -8.19 -23.13 20.25
CA TYR A 564 -7.96 -22.72 18.88
C TYR A 564 -6.67 -21.91 18.76
N ALA A 565 -5.99 -22.05 17.64
CA ALA A 565 -4.88 -21.18 17.25
C ALA A 565 -5.17 -20.55 15.90
N ILE A 566 -5.01 -19.23 15.80
CA ILE A 566 -5.27 -18.45 14.58
C ILE A 566 -3.93 -17.94 14.05
N LYS A 567 -3.58 -18.31 12.82
CA LYS A 567 -2.32 -17.94 12.19
C LYS A 567 -2.39 -16.55 11.56
N PHE A 568 -1.44 -15.70 11.93
CA PHE A 568 -1.20 -14.41 11.30
C PHE A 568 0.25 -14.31 10.80
N VAL A 569 0.50 -13.30 9.97
CA VAL A 569 1.81 -12.97 9.43
C VAL A 569 2.12 -11.49 9.66
N ALA A 570 3.40 -11.14 9.71
CA ALA A 570 3.82 -9.74 9.82
C ALA A 570 3.27 -8.92 8.65
N ARG A 571 2.61 -7.80 8.96
CA ARG A 571 2.09 -6.88 7.95
C ARG A 571 3.12 -5.83 7.61
N ASN A 572 3.40 -5.68 6.31
CA ASN A 572 4.27 -4.65 5.76
C ASN A 572 3.42 -3.57 5.07
N LEU A 573 3.49 -2.31 5.54
CA LEU A 573 2.80 -1.20 4.88
C LEU A 573 3.57 -0.63 3.69
N GLY A 574 4.89 -0.79 3.66
CA GLY A 574 5.79 -0.25 2.66
C GLY A 574 7.21 -0.03 3.19
N THR A 575 8.03 0.67 2.42
CA THR A 575 9.40 1.02 2.80
C THR A 575 9.55 2.52 3.01
N LEU A 576 10.45 2.93 3.90
CA LEU A 576 10.61 4.33 4.32
C LEU A 576 12.05 4.80 4.12
N GLY A 577 12.31 5.29 2.91
CA GLY A 577 13.61 5.79 2.51
C GLY A 577 14.11 5.17 1.22
N GLY A 578 15.37 5.48 0.92
CA GLY A 578 16.04 5.11 -0.32
C GLY A 578 17.08 6.18 -0.67
N VAL A 579 16.71 7.46 -0.53
CA VAL A 579 17.56 8.58 -0.93
C VAL A 579 17.91 9.47 0.26
N ARG A 580 19.17 9.89 0.34
CA ARG A 580 19.66 10.85 1.34
C ARG A 580 19.21 12.27 1.01
N ILE A 581 18.72 12.99 2.01
CA ILE A 581 18.31 14.40 1.90
C ILE A 581 18.84 15.26 3.05
N ASP A 582 18.91 16.58 2.83
CA ASP A 582 19.09 17.58 3.89
C ASP A 582 17.74 17.99 4.52
N GLU A 583 17.78 18.86 5.53
CA GLU A 583 16.58 19.43 6.15
C GLU A 583 15.78 20.35 5.20
N ASN A 584 16.33 20.72 4.04
CA ASN A 584 15.62 21.46 3.00
C ASN A 584 14.97 20.54 1.96
N ILE A 585 14.96 19.22 2.22
CA ILE A 585 14.35 18.20 1.36
C ILE A 585 15.13 18.04 0.03
N GLN A 586 16.34 18.58 -0.06
CA GLN A 586 17.20 18.50 -1.23
C GLN A 586 18.00 17.19 -1.21
N ALA A 587 18.09 16.53 -2.37
CA ALA A 587 18.87 15.31 -2.50
C ALA A 587 20.36 15.58 -2.24
N LEU A 588 21.01 14.67 -1.53
CA LEU A 588 22.44 14.72 -1.25
C LEU A 588 23.16 13.52 -1.87
N THR A 589 24.42 13.69 -2.25
CA THR A 589 25.36 12.60 -2.51
C THR A 589 25.74 11.88 -1.20
N ASP A 590 26.48 10.76 -1.29
CA ASP A 590 27.03 10.08 -0.11
C ASP A 590 28.03 10.95 0.68
N SER A 591 28.69 11.92 0.02
CA SER A 591 29.58 12.89 0.69
C SER A 591 28.83 14.06 1.34
N GLY A 592 27.51 14.15 1.16
CA GLY A 592 26.67 15.23 1.70
C GLY A 592 26.63 16.48 0.80
N GLU A 593 27.11 16.39 -0.45
CA GLU A 593 26.98 17.48 -1.41
C GLU A 593 25.57 17.50 -1.99
N LYS A 594 25.03 18.70 -2.22
CA LYS A 594 23.69 18.86 -2.81
C LYS A 594 23.70 18.44 -4.27
N ILE A 595 22.66 17.71 -4.68
CA ILE A 595 22.37 17.50 -6.09
C ILE A 595 21.54 18.69 -6.56
N PRO A 596 22.09 19.52 -7.46
CA PRO A 596 21.40 20.73 -7.89
C PRO A 596 20.05 20.39 -8.52
N ASN A 597 19.03 21.17 -8.16
CA ASN A 597 17.67 21.07 -8.73
C ASN A 597 16.90 19.76 -8.42
N LEU A 598 17.37 18.90 -7.51
CA LEU A 598 16.71 17.64 -7.19
C LEU A 598 16.25 17.59 -5.73
N TYR A 599 14.96 17.36 -5.53
CA TYR A 599 14.33 17.22 -4.21
C TYR A 599 13.63 15.87 -4.10
N ILE A 600 13.62 15.29 -2.89
CA ILE A 600 13.01 13.98 -2.63
C ILE A 600 12.10 14.09 -1.42
N ALA A 601 10.81 13.79 -1.58
CA ALA A 601 9.81 13.95 -0.53
C ALA A 601 9.06 12.64 -0.24
N GLY A 602 8.53 12.53 0.97
CA GLY A 602 7.78 11.34 1.40
C GLY A 602 8.64 10.08 1.51
N ALA A 603 8.06 8.93 1.17
CA ALA A 603 8.68 7.62 1.44
C ALA A 603 9.92 7.31 0.58
N ASP A 604 10.21 8.11 -0.45
CA ASP A 604 11.48 8.04 -1.20
C ASP A 604 12.67 8.53 -0.36
N ALA A 605 12.41 9.44 0.60
CA ALA A 605 13.43 10.12 1.39
C ALA A 605 13.74 9.38 2.70
N GLY A 606 15.03 9.12 2.92
CA GLY A 606 15.54 8.53 4.15
C GLY A 606 15.88 9.57 5.22
N GLY A 607 16.09 9.10 6.45
CA GLY A 607 16.61 9.92 7.55
C GLY A 607 15.59 10.25 8.64
N MET A 608 14.30 9.96 8.46
CA MET A 608 13.31 10.12 9.55
C MET A 608 13.30 8.96 10.54
N TYR A 609 13.59 7.74 10.06
CA TYR A 609 13.38 6.49 10.80
C TYR A 609 14.69 5.70 10.93
N GLY A 610 14.78 4.85 11.95
CA GLY A 610 15.76 3.75 11.98
C GLY A 610 15.13 2.47 11.45
N LYS A 611 15.54 1.31 11.98
CA LYS A 611 15.04 0.00 11.51
C LYS A 611 13.55 -0.24 11.81
N VAL A 612 13.01 0.39 12.86
CA VAL A 612 11.64 0.20 13.31
C VAL A 612 10.86 1.50 13.11
N TYR A 613 9.57 1.36 12.78
CA TYR A 613 8.65 2.48 12.68
C TYR A 613 8.35 3.08 14.06
N VAL A 614 7.93 4.34 14.12
CA VAL A 614 7.68 5.04 15.40
C VAL A 614 6.43 4.54 16.12
N ASN A 615 6.31 4.88 17.40
CA ASN A 615 5.22 4.45 18.28
C ASN A 615 4.22 5.58 18.60
N PHE A 616 3.72 6.24 17.56
CA PHE A 616 2.61 7.19 17.60
C PHE A 616 1.93 7.29 16.24
N GLU A 617 0.71 7.80 16.19
CA GLU A 617 -0.11 7.80 14.98
C GLU A 617 0.29 8.90 13.97
N GLY A 618 0.19 8.55 12.68
CA GLY A 618 0.27 9.50 11.57
C GLY A 618 1.67 9.96 11.17
N ALA A 619 2.73 9.34 11.69
CA ALA A 619 4.12 9.75 11.44
C ALA A 619 4.51 9.79 9.95
N THR A 620 4.27 8.72 9.19
CA THR A 620 4.61 8.68 7.75
C THR A 620 3.85 9.69 6.93
N LEU A 621 2.56 9.88 7.21
CA LEU A 621 1.74 10.83 6.48
C LEU A 621 2.09 12.27 6.83
N GLY A 622 2.44 12.54 8.10
CA GLY A 622 2.96 13.83 8.51
C GLY A 622 4.28 14.15 7.82
N PHE A 623 5.19 13.19 7.74
CA PHE A 623 6.40 13.37 6.94
C PHE A 623 6.08 13.59 5.46
N ALA A 624 5.19 12.81 4.86
CA ALA A 624 4.83 12.93 3.45
C ALA A 624 4.31 14.32 3.10
N TYR A 625 3.29 14.82 3.79
CA TYR A 625 2.73 16.13 3.51
C TYR A 625 3.69 17.27 3.85
N THR A 626 4.36 17.22 5.00
CA THR A 626 5.26 18.30 5.42
C THR A 626 6.50 18.36 4.53
N SER A 627 7.14 17.23 4.22
CA SER A 627 8.28 17.21 3.29
C SER A 627 7.87 17.63 1.88
N GLY A 628 6.69 17.20 1.40
CA GLY A 628 6.15 17.64 0.12
C GLY A 628 5.97 19.15 0.05
N ARG A 629 5.27 19.73 1.03
CA ARG A 629 5.06 21.18 1.14
C ARG A 629 6.38 21.95 1.20
N LEU A 630 7.35 21.48 1.99
CA LEU A 630 8.66 22.09 2.09
C LEU A 630 9.47 21.96 0.79
N ALA A 631 9.41 20.82 0.10
CA ALA A 631 10.07 20.63 -1.18
C ALA A 631 9.56 21.63 -2.24
N GLY A 632 8.24 21.83 -2.32
CA GLY A 632 7.66 22.81 -3.23
C GLY A 632 8.11 24.24 -2.93
N ILE A 633 8.10 24.64 -1.64
CA ILE A 633 8.61 25.96 -1.22
C ILE A 633 10.09 26.13 -1.55
N ASN A 634 10.93 25.16 -1.19
CA ASN A 634 12.38 25.27 -1.33
C ASN A 634 12.81 25.24 -2.81
N ALA A 635 12.22 24.35 -3.61
CA ALA A 635 12.46 24.31 -5.05
C ALA A 635 12.04 25.62 -5.73
N SER A 636 10.89 26.20 -5.36
CA SER A 636 10.45 27.50 -5.88
C SER A 636 11.39 28.65 -5.49
N ASN A 637 12.01 28.59 -4.30
CA ASN A 637 12.94 29.61 -3.86
C ASN A 637 14.32 29.49 -4.50
N GLU A 638 14.78 28.28 -4.83
CA GLU A 638 16.07 28.04 -5.49
C GLU A 638 16.10 28.54 -6.94
N ILE A 639 14.96 28.55 -7.63
CA ILE A 639 14.86 28.90 -9.06
C ILE A 639 14.42 30.34 -9.33
N LYS A 640 14.16 31.13 -8.28
CA LYS A 640 13.94 32.58 -8.35
C LYS A 640 15.29 33.31 -8.38
#